data_AF-A0A2P7AZN6-F1
#
_entry.id   AF-A0A2P7AZN6-F1
#
_cell.length_a   1.000
_cell.length_b   1.000
_cell.length_c   1.000
_cell.angle_alpha   90.00
_cell.angle_beta   90.00
_cell.angle_gamma   90.00
#
_symmetry.space_group_name_H-M   'P 1'
#
loop_
_entity.id
_entity.type
_entity.pdbx_description
1 polymer ?
#
loop_
_entity_poly.entity_id
_entity_poly.type
_entity_poly.pdbx_seq_one_letter_code
_entity_poly.pdbx_strand_id
1 'polypeptide(L)'
;MPALRKTLLRYVDNLLHVRRAVQFEPVDDGGAGATDLQWTTRSGLEPGHYRACLRLQDGISPLSSERLHVRNLEGGWETTYLQFSTDRSNHAVADFFLPRGATTLKLSPRTPPVSFKSANLRRVGSVERYLMLVKTMGALALKNRGDIRRLGGYGVSLMRRKGIRGLVAHILYPKGEETPNGYSLWIETYDSLSEDQVAGIRAELADAQMQPRISLLLAICDPDVRHLRSAIDSVVTQIYGKWELCIAGVFSSHPEIRQVVDEYAAAHPNVRTVDDGIDDQVFRASNSALRLATGEWAAIIGQNDRLSPTALAEMVLAINRHPRAQLIYSDEDTLTESGDRKDPHFKPDFSLPLLQSHDFLHRLALHRTENIKSAGAWRSGFEGSENYDLNLRIVEGIDAGNICHVPKILYHSRESLSTSPRLESGLKALREHIGRLRLAAKAEFAKDAPCYRVRFDVPVPQPQVSLIIPTRDQAGLLRNCISSIIEKTEYDNYEIIVVDNGSVEAETLALFQELKDRFNVVVLPYKFPFNYSAINNFGVKNAKGSIIGLINNDIEVISPGWLTEMVSWASQPGIGCVGAKLYYGNGTIQHGGIILGINGIAGHAHKHFPGQHPGYFNRLKVHQNFSAVTGACLIVRKELFEKVGGLDETHLAVALNDVDFCLRLQEAGYANIWTPYAELYHLESVSRGSENNPQKKKRFEQEREFMLERWDLENDPYYSPNLTRTSEDFAPRVPEMR
;
A
#
# COMPACT_ATOMS: atom_id res chain seq x y z
N MET A 1 -28.04 -21.66 -39.57
CA MET A 1 -28.25 -21.30 -38.15
C MET A 1 -29.02 -22.33 -37.30
N PRO A 2 -30.02 -23.08 -37.78
CA PRO A 2 -30.78 -24.02 -36.94
C PRO A 2 -29.96 -25.25 -36.47
N ALA A 3 -29.07 -25.76 -37.33
CA ALA A 3 -28.20 -26.89 -36.99
C ALA A 3 -27.16 -26.54 -35.92
N LEU A 4 -26.59 -25.33 -35.97
CA LEU A 4 -25.63 -24.84 -34.97
C LEU A 4 -26.30 -24.68 -33.59
N ARG A 5 -27.56 -24.22 -33.54
CA ARG A 5 -28.33 -24.08 -32.30
C ARG A 5 -28.68 -25.43 -31.67
N LYS A 6 -29.00 -26.44 -32.47
CA LYS A 6 -29.26 -27.82 -31.99
C LYS A 6 -27.98 -28.50 -31.50
N THR A 7 -26.84 -28.26 -32.14
CA THR A 7 -25.53 -28.75 -31.70
C THR A 7 -25.08 -28.03 -30.42
N LEU A 8 -25.25 -26.71 -30.30
CA LEU A 8 -24.96 -25.95 -29.08
C LEU A 8 -25.86 -26.34 -27.92
N LEU A 9 -27.16 -26.60 -28.14
CA LEU A 9 -28.06 -27.07 -27.07
C LEU A 9 -27.67 -28.48 -26.59
N ARG A 10 -27.30 -29.40 -27.49
CA ARG A 10 -26.74 -30.72 -27.10
C ARG A 10 -25.37 -30.59 -26.41
N TYR A 11 -24.55 -29.61 -26.78
CA TYR A 11 -23.26 -29.37 -26.15
C TYR A 11 -23.42 -28.76 -24.74
N VAL A 12 -24.42 -27.89 -24.55
CA VAL A 12 -24.80 -27.31 -23.26
C VAL A 12 -25.44 -28.36 -22.36
N ASP A 13 -26.32 -29.23 -22.87
CA ASP A 13 -26.91 -30.33 -22.10
C ASP A 13 -25.87 -31.38 -21.68
N ASN A 14 -24.86 -31.67 -22.52
CA ASN A 14 -23.75 -32.57 -22.17
C ASN A 14 -22.72 -31.93 -21.22
N LEU A 15 -22.59 -30.59 -21.20
CA LEU A 15 -21.75 -29.85 -20.25
C LEU A 15 -22.42 -29.62 -18.88
N LEU A 16 -23.75 -29.76 -18.82
CA LEU A 16 -24.57 -29.71 -17.60
C LEU A 16 -24.72 -31.07 -16.94
N HIS A 17 -23.72 -31.96 -17.02
CA HIS A 17 -23.63 -33.06 -16.06
C HIS A 17 -23.45 -32.46 -14.66
N VAL A 18 -24.59 -32.25 -14.01
CA VAL A 18 -24.73 -31.95 -12.59
C VAL A 18 -24.05 -33.09 -11.84
N ARG A 19 -22.78 -32.90 -11.46
CA ARG A 19 -22.21 -33.67 -10.35
C ARG A 19 -23.11 -33.39 -9.15
N ARG A 20 -23.66 -34.48 -8.58
CA ARG A 20 -24.75 -34.52 -7.58
C ARG A 20 -24.81 -33.27 -6.70
N ALA A 21 -25.98 -32.62 -6.68
CA ALA A 21 -26.29 -31.63 -5.65
C ALA A 21 -26.16 -32.29 -4.27
N VAL A 22 -25.51 -31.58 -3.38
CA VAL A 22 -25.20 -32.02 -2.02
C VAL A 22 -26.25 -31.41 -1.10
N GLN A 23 -27.04 -32.23 -0.39
CA GLN A 23 -28.10 -31.75 0.49
C GLN A 23 -27.58 -31.51 1.91
N PHE A 24 -27.87 -30.35 2.50
CA PHE A 24 -27.64 -30.10 3.92
C PHE A 24 -28.78 -30.70 4.74
N GLU A 25 -28.44 -31.21 5.93
CA GLU A 25 -29.39 -31.70 6.91
C GLU A 25 -29.49 -30.71 8.09
N PRO A 26 -30.69 -30.47 8.63
CA PRO A 26 -30.84 -29.67 9.84
C PRO A 26 -30.24 -30.39 11.05
N VAL A 27 -29.52 -29.65 11.88
CA VAL A 27 -29.01 -30.10 13.18
C VAL A 27 -29.88 -29.48 14.26
N ASP A 28 -30.50 -30.33 15.07
CA ASP A 28 -31.29 -29.92 16.23
C ASP A 28 -30.38 -29.87 17.46
N ASP A 29 -30.02 -28.66 17.89
CA ASP A 29 -29.13 -28.38 19.01
C ASP A 29 -29.88 -28.19 20.36
N GLY A 30 -31.15 -28.61 20.43
CA GLY A 30 -31.89 -28.74 21.69
C GLY A 30 -32.37 -27.42 22.31
N GLY A 31 -32.29 -26.31 21.56
CA GLY A 31 -32.76 -24.98 21.95
C GLY A 31 -33.87 -24.47 21.02
N ALA A 32 -34.87 -23.78 21.58
CA ALA A 32 -35.95 -23.21 20.79
C ALA A 32 -35.42 -22.09 19.86
N GLY A 33 -35.31 -22.38 18.55
CA GLY A 33 -35.38 -21.34 17.52
C GLY A 33 -34.12 -21.00 16.69
N ALA A 34 -33.19 -21.92 16.48
CA ALA A 34 -32.24 -21.84 15.35
C ALA A 34 -31.96 -23.26 14.85
N THR A 35 -32.07 -23.53 13.56
CA THR A 35 -31.66 -24.83 13.00
C THR A 35 -30.39 -24.61 12.20
N ASP A 36 -29.25 -24.98 12.79
CA ASP A 36 -28.00 -25.02 12.04
C ASP A 36 -28.14 -26.03 10.89
N LEU A 37 -27.59 -25.69 9.72
CA LEU A 37 -27.56 -26.62 8.59
C LEU A 37 -26.17 -27.24 8.51
N GLN A 38 -26.08 -28.56 8.62
CA GLN A 38 -24.82 -29.27 8.50
C GLN A 38 -24.86 -30.21 7.31
N TRP A 39 -23.72 -30.27 6.62
CA TRP A 39 -23.45 -31.29 5.64
C TRP A 39 -22.13 -31.98 5.98
N THR A 40 -22.08 -33.31 5.90
CA THR A 40 -20.89 -34.11 6.18
C THR A 40 -20.68 -35.19 5.12
N THR A 41 -19.43 -35.46 4.73
CA THR A 41 -19.05 -36.56 3.82
C THR A 41 -17.80 -37.30 4.32
N ARG A 42 -17.68 -38.58 3.96
CA ARG A 42 -16.46 -39.38 4.18
C ARG A 42 -15.39 -39.18 3.09
N SER A 43 -15.77 -38.72 1.90
CA SER A 43 -14.85 -38.62 0.74
C SER A 43 -14.24 -37.22 0.56
N GLY A 44 -14.68 -36.23 1.33
CA GLY A 44 -14.36 -34.82 1.14
C GLY A 44 -15.01 -34.18 -0.11
N LEU A 45 -15.23 -32.87 -0.07
CA LEU A 45 -15.38 -32.04 -1.28
C LEU A 45 -13.99 -31.74 -1.84
N GLU A 46 -13.88 -31.63 -3.16
CA GLU A 46 -12.67 -31.10 -3.79
C GLU A 46 -12.58 -29.58 -3.56
N PRO A 47 -11.36 -29.00 -3.51
CA PRO A 47 -11.19 -27.56 -3.62
C PRO A 47 -11.87 -27.00 -4.88
N GLY A 48 -12.47 -25.82 -4.77
CA GLY A 48 -13.14 -25.18 -5.90
C GLY A 48 -14.24 -24.21 -5.53
N HIS A 49 -14.89 -23.67 -6.56
CA HIS A 49 -16.05 -22.80 -6.40
C HIS A 49 -17.33 -23.61 -6.21
N TYR A 50 -18.12 -23.21 -5.22
CA TYR A 50 -19.40 -23.80 -4.89
C TYR A 50 -20.48 -22.72 -4.80
N ARG A 51 -21.71 -23.14 -5.08
CA ARG A 51 -22.92 -22.36 -4.91
C ARG A 51 -23.80 -23.03 -3.87
N ALA A 52 -24.12 -22.30 -2.80
CA ALA A 52 -25.18 -22.65 -1.87
C ALA A 52 -26.50 -22.08 -2.38
N CYS A 53 -27.52 -22.92 -2.47
CA CYS A 53 -28.90 -22.56 -2.79
C CYS A 53 -29.79 -22.99 -1.63
N LEU A 54 -30.38 -22.01 -0.94
CA LEU A 54 -31.28 -22.21 0.20
C LEU A 54 -32.69 -21.76 -0.18
N ARG A 55 -33.70 -22.43 0.36
CA ARG A 55 -35.10 -22.03 0.27
C ARG A 55 -35.64 -21.82 1.67
N LEU A 56 -36.10 -20.63 1.98
CA LEU A 56 -36.61 -20.25 3.31
C LEU A 56 -38.11 -20.59 3.44
N GLN A 57 -38.59 -20.83 4.66
CA GLN A 57 -40.03 -20.85 4.95
C GLN A 57 -40.64 -19.43 4.82
N ASP A 58 -41.96 -19.37 4.66
CA ASP A 58 -42.67 -18.12 4.42
C ASP A 58 -42.74 -17.30 5.73
N GLY A 59 -42.44 -15.99 5.65
CA GLY A 59 -42.45 -15.08 6.80
C GLY A 59 -41.10 -14.80 7.48
N ILE A 60 -39.97 -15.20 6.88
CA ILE A 60 -38.62 -15.03 7.45
C ILE A 60 -37.91 -13.81 6.83
N SER A 61 -37.10 -13.11 7.63
CA SER A 61 -36.22 -12.02 7.19
C SER A 61 -35.17 -12.50 6.17
N PRO A 62 -34.82 -11.68 5.16
CA PRO A 62 -33.81 -12.05 4.16
C PRO A 62 -32.45 -12.33 4.82
N LEU A 63 -31.80 -13.41 4.38
CA LEU A 63 -30.42 -13.71 4.77
C LEU A 63 -29.49 -12.64 4.23
N SER A 64 -28.48 -12.29 5.02
CA SER A 64 -27.47 -11.29 4.63
C SER A 64 -26.09 -11.92 4.66
N SER A 65 -25.35 -11.78 5.76
CA SER A 65 -24.05 -12.40 5.97
C SER A 65 -24.16 -13.52 6.99
N GLU A 66 -24.14 -14.76 6.52
CA GLU A 66 -24.28 -15.95 7.39
C GLU A 66 -22.92 -16.62 7.60
N ARG A 67 -22.72 -17.20 8.79
CA ARG A 67 -21.46 -17.88 9.15
C ARG A 67 -21.44 -19.27 8.52
N LEU A 68 -20.39 -19.58 7.78
CA LEU A 68 -20.09 -20.92 7.29
C LEU A 68 -18.84 -21.44 8.00
N HIS A 69 -19.01 -22.48 8.81
CA HIS A 69 -17.93 -23.24 9.40
C HIS A 69 -17.56 -24.39 8.46
N VAL A 70 -16.28 -24.50 8.13
CA VAL A 70 -15.72 -25.51 7.23
C VAL A 70 -14.76 -26.38 8.01
N ARG A 71 -15.03 -27.68 8.05
CA ARG A 71 -14.07 -28.66 8.56
C ARG A 71 -13.30 -29.25 7.39
N ASN A 72 -11.98 -29.09 7.40
CA ASN A 72 -11.11 -29.62 6.35
C ASN A 72 -10.85 -31.13 6.52
N LEU A 73 -10.20 -31.77 5.54
CA LEU A 73 -9.80 -33.19 5.59
C LEU A 73 -8.78 -33.49 6.71
N GLU A 74 -8.04 -32.48 7.17
CA GLU A 74 -7.02 -32.57 8.24
C GLU A 74 -7.64 -32.39 9.65
N GLY A 75 -8.96 -32.19 9.74
CA GLY A 75 -9.72 -32.15 10.99
C GLY A 75 -9.91 -30.76 11.62
N GLY A 76 -9.28 -29.71 11.08
CA GLY A 76 -9.39 -28.33 11.56
C GLY A 76 -10.66 -27.61 11.10
N TRP A 77 -11.17 -26.70 11.94
CA TRP A 77 -12.32 -25.84 11.63
C TRP A 77 -11.86 -24.44 11.22
N GLU A 78 -12.39 -23.95 10.10
CA GLU A 78 -12.26 -22.57 9.63
C GLU A 78 -13.66 -21.94 9.59
N THR A 79 -13.76 -20.63 9.82
CA THR A 79 -15.03 -19.90 9.70
C THR A 79 -14.91 -18.83 8.64
N THR A 80 -15.83 -18.83 7.68
CA THR A 80 -15.98 -17.79 6.67
C THR A 80 -17.40 -17.21 6.69
N TYR A 81 -17.62 -16.12 5.98
CA TYR A 81 -18.92 -15.46 5.89
C TYR A 81 -19.45 -15.54 4.46
N LEU A 82 -20.66 -16.05 4.30
CA LEU A 82 -21.35 -16.12 3.02
C LEU A 82 -22.33 -14.95 2.90
N GLN A 83 -22.23 -14.19 1.82
CA GLN A 83 -23.27 -13.22 1.46
C GLN A 83 -24.31 -13.87 0.57
N PHE A 84 -25.56 -13.85 1.03
CA PHE A 84 -26.70 -14.39 0.30
C PHE A 84 -27.45 -13.29 -0.46
N SER A 85 -27.72 -13.52 -1.74
CA SER A 85 -28.76 -12.77 -2.47
C SER A 85 -30.08 -13.50 -2.30
N THR A 86 -31.03 -12.89 -1.59
CA THR A 86 -32.38 -13.45 -1.39
C THR A 86 -33.36 -12.82 -2.37
N ASP A 87 -34.11 -13.63 -3.12
CA ASP A 87 -35.15 -13.15 -4.04
C ASP A 87 -36.53 -13.07 -3.37
N ARG A 88 -37.50 -12.46 -4.07
CA ARG A 88 -38.89 -12.32 -3.59
C ARG A 88 -39.64 -13.65 -3.42
N SER A 89 -39.04 -14.78 -3.81
CA SER A 89 -39.61 -16.13 -3.72
C SER A 89 -39.01 -16.96 -2.58
N ASN A 90 -38.33 -16.30 -1.63
CA ASN A 90 -37.65 -16.93 -0.50
C ASN A 90 -36.51 -17.88 -0.93
N HIS A 91 -35.92 -17.67 -2.11
CA HIS A 91 -34.67 -18.35 -2.50
C HIS A 91 -33.47 -17.48 -2.19
N ALA A 92 -32.52 -18.03 -1.43
CA ALA A 92 -31.25 -17.40 -1.12
C ALA A 92 -30.10 -18.14 -1.80
N VAL A 93 -29.21 -17.40 -2.47
CA VAL A 93 -28.05 -17.98 -3.16
C VAL A 93 -26.78 -17.29 -2.72
N ALA A 94 -25.74 -18.08 -2.40
CA ALA A 94 -24.40 -17.58 -2.11
C ALA A 94 -23.36 -18.38 -2.89
N ASP A 95 -22.39 -17.68 -3.48
CA ASP A 95 -21.28 -18.25 -4.22
C ASP A 95 -19.99 -18.07 -3.40
N PHE A 96 -19.18 -19.13 -3.27
CA PHE A 96 -17.96 -19.09 -2.46
C PHE A 96 -16.90 -20.08 -2.95
N PHE A 97 -15.67 -19.91 -2.46
CA PHE A 97 -14.54 -20.77 -2.79
C PHE A 97 -14.12 -21.59 -1.57
N LEU A 98 -13.92 -22.90 -1.77
CA LEU A 98 -13.31 -23.79 -0.79
C LEU A 98 -11.84 -24.00 -1.17
N PRO A 99 -10.88 -23.44 -0.41
CA PRO A 99 -9.46 -23.51 -0.75
C PRO A 99 -8.84 -24.88 -0.48
N ARG A 100 -9.43 -25.64 0.44
CA ARG A 100 -9.06 -27.02 0.77
C ARG A 100 -10.31 -27.90 0.69
N GLY A 101 -10.10 -29.21 0.57
CA GLY A 101 -11.21 -30.14 0.57
C GLY A 101 -11.93 -30.15 1.92
N ALA A 102 -13.27 -30.14 1.90
CA ALA A 102 -14.09 -30.03 3.10
C ALA A 102 -14.80 -31.36 3.40
N THR A 103 -14.70 -31.84 4.64
CA THR A 103 -15.41 -33.02 5.13
C THR A 103 -16.73 -32.64 5.79
N THR A 104 -16.81 -31.47 6.39
CA THR A 104 -18.04 -30.93 7.01
C THR A 104 -18.20 -29.45 6.65
N LEU A 105 -19.44 -29.05 6.36
CA LEU A 105 -19.85 -27.65 6.22
C LEU A 105 -21.01 -27.42 7.19
N LYS A 106 -20.93 -26.38 8.03
CA LYS A 106 -21.99 -26.01 8.96
C LYS A 106 -22.34 -24.53 8.75
N LEU A 107 -23.57 -24.26 8.32
CA LEU A 107 -24.10 -22.91 8.14
C LEU A 107 -24.91 -22.51 9.38
N SER A 108 -24.50 -21.41 10.00
CA SER A 108 -25.11 -20.87 11.22
C SER A 108 -25.67 -19.47 10.95
N PRO A 109 -27.01 -19.31 10.90
CA PRO A 109 -27.65 -18.02 10.67
C PRO A 109 -27.34 -17.02 11.78
N ARG A 110 -27.14 -15.73 11.44
CA ARG A 110 -26.89 -14.65 12.41
C ARG A 110 -28.14 -14.15 13.11
N THR A 111 -29.34 -14.36 12.55
CA THR A 111 -30.60 -13.83 13.09
C THR A 111 -31.63 -14.95 13.27
N PRO A 112 -32.04 -15.33 14.49
CA PRO A 112 -33.03 -16.39 14.73
C PRO A 112 -34.50 -15.88 14.66
N PRO A 113 -35.50 -16.75 14.36
CA PRO A 113 -35.40 -18.10 13.79
C PRO A 113 -35.51 -18.12 12.26
N VAL A 114 -34.58 -18.81 11.58
CA VAL A 114 -34.67 -19.12 10.14
C VAL A 114 -34.98 -20.60 9.97
N SER A 115 -36.16 -20.91 9.43
CA SER A 115 -36.54 -22.27 9.04
C SER A 115 -36.34 -22.47 7.53
N PHE A 116 -35.68 -23.55 7.14
CA PHE A 116 -35.35 -23.86 5.74
C PHE A 116 -36.28 -24.94 5.17
N LYS A 117 -36.80 -24.72 3.95
CA LYS A 117 -37.51 -25.75 3.15
C LYS A 117 -36.52 -26.70 2.45
N SER A 118 -35.37 -26.20 2.02
CA SER A 118 -34.27 -27.01 1.47
C SER A 118 -32.97 -26.23 1.40
N ALA A 119 -31.84 -26.95 1.38
CA ALA A 119 -30.51 -26.38 1.28
C ALA A 119 -29.61 -27.31 0.46
N ASN A 120 -29.08 -26.79 -0.66
CA ASN A 120 -28.28 -27.56 -1.61
C ASN A 120 -26.97 -26.85 -1.92
N LEU A 121 -25.88 -27.62 -2.04
CA LEU A 121 -24.61 -27.16 -2.54
C LEU A 121 -24.31 -27.79 -3.91
N ARG A 122 -23.81 -26.99 -4.85
CA ARG A 122 -23.31 -27.50 -6.14
C ARG A 122 -21.98 -26.87 -6.51
N ARG A 123 -21.09 -27.65 -7.12
CA ARG A 123 -19.83 -27.13 -7.67
C ARG A 123 -20.13 -26.32 -8.93
N VAL A 124 -19.47 -25.18 -9.09
CA VAL A 124 -19.66 -24.26 -10.21
C VAL A 124 -18.60 -24.52 -11.28
N GLY A 125 -19.05 -24.84 -12.50
CA GLY A 125 -18.18 -25.09 -13.65
C GLY A 125 -17.57 -23.81 -14.23
N SER A 126 -16.46 -23.96 -14.97
CA SER A 126 -15.67 -22.85 -15.54
C SER A 126 -16.46 -21.86 -16.40
N VAL A 127 -17.47 -22.35 -17.13
CA VAL A 127 -18.32 -21.54 -18.01
C VAL A 127 -19.37 -20.76 -17.23
N GLU A 128 -19.93 -21.34 -16.16
CA GLU A 128 -20.84 -20.61 -15.27
C GLU A 128 -20.13 -19.51 -14.49
N ARG A 129 -18.85 -19.69 -14.13
CA ARG A 129 -18.02 -18.62 -13.56
C ARG A 129 -17.91 -17.42 -14.49
N TYR A 130 -17.73 -17.68 -15.79
CA TYR A 130 -17.68 -16.62 -16.81
C TYR A 130 -19.04 -15.92 -16.95
N LEU A 131 -20.15 -16.67 -16.95
CA LEU A 131 -21.49 -16.11 -17.02
C LEU A 131 -21.88 -15.33 -15.75
N MET A 132 -21.45 -15.75 -14.56
CA MET A 132 -21.60 -14.98 -13.32
C MET A 132 -20.89 -13.63 -13.44
N LEU A 133 -19.63 -13.64 -13.88
CA LEU A 133 -18.85 -12.42 -14.12
C LEU A 133 -19.59 -11.48 -15.08
N VAL A 134 -20.13 -12.02 -16.18
CA VAL A 134 -20.92 -11.27 -17.17
C VAL A 134 -22.23 -10.73 -16.60
N LYS A 135 -22.90 -11.48 -15.70
CA LYS A 135 -24.16 -11.05 -15.07
C LYS A 135 -23.93 -9.94 -14.05
N THR A 136 -22.85 -10.03 -13.27
CA THR A 136 -22.39 -8.96 -12.36
C THR A 136 -21.96 -7.72 -13.13
N MET A 137 -21.21 -7.88 -14.24
CA MET A 137 -20.87 -6.80 -15.17
C MET A 137 -22.12 -6.16 -15.80
N GLY A 138 -23.13 -6.96 -16.16
CA GLY A 138 -24.40 -6.49 -16.72
C GLY A 138 -25.26 -5.74 -15.70
N ALA A 139 -25.28 -6.19 -14.44
CA ALA A 139 -25.98 -5.51 -13.36
C ALA A 139 -25.31 -4.18 -12.99
N LEU A 140 -23.98 -4.11 -12.99
CA LEU A 140 -23.22 -2.85 -12.84
C LEU A 140 -23.50 -1.89 -14.01
N ALA A 141 -23.52 -2.40 -15.25
CA ALA A 141 -23.79 -1.61 -16.45
C ALA A 141 -25.24 -1.08 -16.53
N LEU A 142 -26.20 -1.84 -16.00
CA LEU A 142 -27.61 -1.41 -15.93
C LEU A 142 -27.87 -0.37 -14.83
N LYS A 143 -27.02 -0.30 -13.81
CA LYS A 143 -27.09 0.70 -12.73
C LYS A 143 -26.58 2.09 -13.18
N ASN A 144 -25.66 2.13 -14.14
CA ASN A 144 -25.09 3.35 -14.72
C ASN A 144 -25.61 3.59 -16.15
N ARG A 145 -26.86 4.01 -16.29
CA ARG A 145 -27.41 4.41 -17.59
C ARG A 145 -26.85 5.77 -18.00
N GLY A 146 -25.69 5.75 -18.64
CA GLY A 146 -25.16 6.98 -19.25
C GLY A 146 -23.80 6.93 -19.92
N ASP A 147 -23.21 5.79 -20.33
CA ASP A 147 -22.06 5.86 -21.27
C ASP A 147 -21.61 4.53 -21.91
N ILE A 148 -22.55 3.77 -22.48
CA ILE A 148 -22.26 2.45 -23.08
C ILE A 148 -21.26 2.56 -24.25
N ARG A 149 -21.23 3.68 -24.99
CA ARG A 149 -20.29 3.89 -26.11
C ARG A 149 -18.88 4.30 -25.66
N ARG A 150 -18.75 5.09 -24.59
CA ARG A 150 -17.45 5.52 -24.03
C ARG A 150 -16.74 4.37 -23.30
N LEU A 151 -17.49 3.56 -22.55
CA LEU A 151 -16.97 2.35 -21.91
C LEU A 151 -16.48 1.31 -22.92
N GLY A 152 -17.19 1.16 -24.05
CA GLY A 152 -16.74 0.32 -25.17
C GLY A 152 -15.41 0.79 -25.77
N GLY A 153 -15.26 2.09 -26.02
CA GLY A 153 -14.01 2.67 -26.55
C GLY A 153 -12.83 2.55 -25.59
N TYR A 154 -13.06 2.79 -24.29
CA TYR A 154 -12.04 2.67 -23.25
C TYR A 154 -11.61 1.21 -23.04
N GLY A 155 -12.55 0.26 -23.02
CA GLY A 155 -12.25 -1.17 -22.91
C GLY A 155 -11.48 -1.74 -24.11
N VAL A 156 -11.79 -1.27 -25.33
CA VAL A 156 -11.04 -1.65 -26.54
C VAL A 156 -9.63 -1.05 -26.54
N SER A 157 -9.47 0.19 -26.07
CA SER A 157 -8.15 0.83 -25.88
C SER A 157 -7.30 0.06 -24.86
N LEU A 158 -7.88 -0.32 -23.71
CA LEU A 158 -7.19 -1.11 -22.69
C LEU A 158 -6.81 -2.52 -23.19
N MET A 159 -7.70 -3.20 -23.92
CA MET A 159 -7.37 -4.49 -24.54
C MET A 159 -6.24 -4.37 -25.55
N ARG A 160 -6.21 -3.31 -26.37
CA ARG A 160 -5.14 -3.08 -27.34
C ARG A 160 -3.79 -2.79 -26.68
N ARG A 161 -3.78 -2.13 -25.51
CA ARG A 161 -2.56 -1.72 -24.80
C ARG A 161 -2.04 -2.76 -23.82
N LYS A 162 -2.92 -3.49 -23.12
CA LYS A 162 -2.56 -4.39 -22.00
C LYS A 162 -3.09 -5.82 -22.16
N GLY A 163 -3.73 -6.13 -23.29
CA GLY A 163 -4.35 -7.42 -23.55
C GLY A 163 -5.56 -7.71 -22.65
N ILE A 164 -6.17 -8.88 -22.85
CA ILE A 164 -7.33 -9.34 -22.07
C ILE A 164 -6.97 -9.48 -20.58
N ARG A 165 -5.73 -9.87 -20.26
CA ARG A 165 -5.24 -9.97 -18.87
C ARG A 165 -5.14 -8.61 -18.18
N GLY A 166 -4.70 -7.56 -18.86
CA GLY A 166 -4.63 -6.21 -18.30
C GLY A 166 -5.99 -5.53 -18.13
N LEU A 167 -6.96 -5.85 -18.99
CA LEU A 167 -8.35 -5.42 -18.80
C LEU A 167 -8.97 -6.15 -17.59
N VAL A 168 -8.72 -7.46 -17.45
CA VAL A 168 -9.18 -8.26 -16.30
C VAL A 168 -8.56 -7.78 -15.00
N ALA A 169 -7.26 -7.43 -14.96
CA ALA A 169 -6.63 -6.85 -13.77
C ALA A 169 -7.21 -5.46 -13.39
N HIS A 170 -7.55 -4.63 -14.38
CA HIS A 170 -8.16 -3.31 -14.16
C HIS A 170 -9.62 -3.38 -13.68
N ILE A 171 -10.32 -4.47 -13.99
CA ILE A 171 -11.72 -4.70 -13.62
C ILE A 171 -11.85 -5.51 -12.32
N LEU A 172 -10.96 -6.49 -12.09
CA LEU A 172 -10.92 -7.28 -10.84
C LEU A 172 -10.29 -6.51 -9.68
N TYR A 173 -9.44 -5.54 -9.98
CA TYR A 173 -8.86 -4.61 -9.02
C TYR A 173 -9.12 -3.19 -9.51
N PRO A 174 -10.38 -2.71 -9.41
CA PRO A 174 -10.61 -1.27 -9.46
C PRO A 174 -9.68 -0.61 -8.43
N LYS A 175 -9.25 0.63 -8.65
CA LYS A 175 -8.80 1.48 -7.51
C LYS A 175 -9.78 1.21 -6.38
N GLY A 176 -9.26 0.80 -5.22
CA GLY A 176 -10.01 0.11 -4.18
C GLY A 176 -11.44 0.61 -4.13
N GLU A 177 -12.41 -0.30 -4.29
CA GLU A 177 -13.79 0.05 -4.01
C GLU A 177 -13.80 0.63 -2.59
N GLU A 178 -13.82 1.96 -2.52
CA GLU A 178 -14.22 2.68 -1.34
C GLU A 178 -15.51 1.98 -0.92
N THR A 179 -15.52 1.40 0.29
CA THR A 179 -16.79 1.22 0.98
C THR A 179 -17.51 2.55 0.78
N PRO A 180 -18.71 2.60 0.16
CA PRO A 180 -19.29 3.83 -0.39
C PRO A 180 -19.44 5.01 0.60
N ASN A 181 -19.08 4.82 1.87
CA ASN A 181 -19.17 5.79 2.95
C ASN A 181 -17.83 6.03 3.70
N GLY A 182 -16.71 5.38 3.34
CA GLY A 182 -15.48 5.44 4.16
C GLY A 182 -14.84 6.82 4.18
N TYR A 183 -14.61 7.40 3.00
CA TYR A 183 -14.04 8.75 2.92
C TYR A 183 -15.06 9.83 3.27
N SER A 184 -16.32 9.69 2.86
CA SER A 184 -17.39 10.62 3.26
C SER A 184 -17.53 10.69 4.79
N LEU A 185 -17.50 9.55 5.48
CA LEU A 185 -17.51 9.51 6.94
C LEU A 185 -16.24 10.12 7.55
N TRP A 186 -15.08 9.89 6.92
CA TRP A 186 -13.83 10.54 7.34
C TRP A 186 -13.96 12.06 7.24
N ILE A 187 -14.51 12.59 6.13
CA ILE A 187 -14.74 14.03 5.96
C ILE A 187 -15.67 14.53 7.05
N GLU A 188 -16.84 13.90 7.23
CA GLU A 188 -17.83 14.28 8.23
C GLU A 188 -17.21 14.34 9.64
N THR A 189 -16.33 13.40 9.97
CA THR A 189 -15.75 13.26 11.30
C THR A 189 -14.55 14.18 11.54
N TYR A 190 -13.62 14.24 10.58
CA TYR A 190 -12.27 14.79 10.80
C TYR A 190 -12.00 16.08 10.04
N ASP A 191 -12.80 16.41 9.02
CA ASP A 191 -12.51 17.52 8.09
C ASP A 191 -13.72 18.43 7.82
N SER A 192 -14.78 18.29 8.61
CA SER A 192 -15.91 19.22 8.65
C SER A 192 -15.53 20.46 9.45
N LEU A 193 -15.23 21.56 8.76
CA LEU A 193 -14.87 22.85 9.38
C LEU A 193 -16.07 23.50 10.10
N SER A 194 -16.13 23.35 11.43
CA SER A 194 -17.09 24.09 12.27
C SER A 194 -16.62 25.53 12.55
N GLU A 195 -17.55 26.41 12.94
CA GLU A 195 -17.20 27.78 13.35
C GLU A 195 -16.20 27.79 14.51
N ASP A 196 -16.35 26.88 15.47
CA ASP A 196 -15.43 26.74 16.60
C ASP A 196 -14.02 26.32 16.16
N GLN A 197 -13.90 25.38 15.21
CA GLN A 197 -12.59 24.98 14.67
C GLN A 197 -11.92 26.13 13.92
N VAL A 198 -12.67 26.88 13.12
CA VAL A 198 -12.16 28.07 12.42
C VAL A 198 -11.71 29.14 13.43
N ALA A 199 -12.48 29.35 14.50
CA ALA A 199 -12.11 30.27 15.57
C ALA A 199 -10.84 29.82 16.30
N GLY A 200 -10.69 28.53 16.57
CA GLY A 200 -9.48 27.94 17.16
C GLY A 200 -8.23 28.17 16.29
N ILE A 201 -8.33 27.89 14.98
CA ILE A 201 -7.23 28.13 14.03
C ILE A 201 -6.86 29.62 13.99
N ARG A 202 -7.84 30.53 14.01
CA ARG A 202 -7.59 31.98 14.06
C ARG A 202 -6.86 32.40 15.33
N ALA A 203 -7.22 31.81 16.48
CA ALA A 203 -6.54 32.07 17.74
C ALA A 203 -5.08 31.58 17.71
N GLU A 204 -4.84 30.34 17.25
CA GLU A 204 -3.47 29.81 17.08
C GLU A 204 -2.63 30.68 16.13
N LEU A 205 -3.22 31.17 15.02
CA LEU A 205 -2.53 32.07 14.10
C LEU A 205 -2.22 33.45 14.71
N ALA A 206 -3.09 33.96 15.59
CA ALA A 206 -2.86 35.24 16.27
C ALA A 206 -1.63 35.17 17.18
N ASP A 207 -1.42 34.01 17.82
CA ASP A 207 -0.28 33.75 18.72
C ASP A 207 0.99 33.30 17.96
N ALA A 208 0.89 33.03 16.65
CA ALA A 208 2.01 32.57 15.84
C ALA A 208 3.10 33.65 15.72
N GLN A 209 4.33 33.29 16.09
CA GLN A 209 5.50 34.18 16.05
C GLN A 209 5.92 34.52 14.62
N MET A 210 5.91 33.52 13.73
CA MET A 210 6.21 33.70 12.32
C MET A 210 4.92 33.76 11.52
N GLN A 211 4.73 34.86 10.80
CA GLN A 211 3.60 35.04 9.89
C GLN A 211 4.12 35.54 8.54
N PRO A 212 4.83 34.67 7.78
CA PRO A 212 5.45 35.04 6.53
C PRO A 212 4.42 35.28 5.44
N ARG A 213 4.76 36.10 4.46
CA ARG A 213 3.94 36.22 3.25
C ARG A 213 4.11 34.96 2.38
N ILE A 214 2.99 34.39 1.94
CA ILE A 214 2.95 33.25 1.01
C ILE A 214 2.60 33.73 -0.41
N SER A 215 3.42 33.41 -1.39
CA SER A 215 3.14 33.63 -2.82
C SER A 215 2.53 32.40 -3.45
N LEU A 216 1.29 32.50 -3.92
CA LEU A 216 0.65 31.44 -4.70
C LEU A 216 0.86 31.71 -6.18
N LEU A 217 1.46 30.76 -6.88
CA LEU A 217 1.81 30.87 -8.29
C LEU A 217 0.75 30.14 -9.11
N LEU A 218 0.05 30.85 -9.98
CA LEU A 218 -0.99 30.31 -10.86
C LEU A 218 -0.59 30.53 -12.31
N ALA A 219 -0.26 29.43 -13.00
CA ALA A 219 -0.03 29.42 -14.43
C ALA A 219 -1.34 29.18 -15.18
N ILE A 220 -1.68 30.08 -16.10
CA ILE A 220 -2.85 29.98 -16.98
C ILE A 220 -2.42 29.33 -18.30
N CYS A 221 -3.07 28.22 -18.64
CA CYS A 221 -2.94 27.50 -19.90
C CYS A 221 -4.29 26.87 -20.29
N ASP A 222 -5.10 27.64 -21.02
CA ASP A 222 -6.47 27.29 -21.46
C ASP A 222 -7.40 26.66 -20.38
N PRO A 223 -7.66 27.35 -19.25
CA PRO A 223 -8.57 26.86 -18.21
C PRO A 223 -10.06 26.92 -18.57
N ASP A 224 -10.87 26.06 -17.94
CA ASP A 224 -12.32 26.31 -17.85
C ASP A 224 -12.55 27.53 -16.94
N VAL A 225 -13.27 28.53 -17.46
CA VAL A 225 -13.55 29.81 -16.78
C VAL A 225 -14.17 29.62 -15.39
N ARG A 226 -15.06 28.64 -15.22
CA ARG A 226 -15.71 28.39 -13.92
C ARG A 226 -14.73 27.79 -12.93
N HIS A 227 -13.85 26.89 -13.39
CA HIS A 227 -12.81 26.33 -12.55
C HIS A 227 -11.76 27.36 -12.18
N LEU A 228 -11.36 28.24 -13.10
CA LEU A 228 -10.45 29.35 -12.82
C LEU A 228 -11.00 30.27 -11.74
N ARG A 229 -12.28 30.68 -11.85
CA ARG A 229 -12.96 31.46 -10.79
C ARG A 229 -12.93 30.72 -9.46
N SER A 230 -13.34 29.45 -9.45
CA SER A 230 -13.30 28.62 -8.24
C SER A 230 -11.90 28.50 -7.63
N ALA A 231 -10.85 28.46 -8.44
CA ALA A 231 -9.47 28.40 -7.98
C ALA A 231 -9.07 29.72 -7.29
N ILE A 232 -9.33 30.85 -7.94
CA ILE A 232 -9.03 32.19 -7.39
C ILE A 232 -9.88 32.46 -6.13
N ASP A 233 -11.17 32.13 -6.15
CA ASP A 233 -12.07 32.24 -4.99
C ASP A 233 -11.51 31.50 -3.76
N SER A 234 -10.96 30.30 -3.97
CA SER A 234 -10.37 29.50 -2.90
C SER A 234 -9.13 30.13 -2.27
N VAL A 235 -8.46 31.03 -2.97
CA VAL A 235 -7.32 31.80 -2.46
C VAL A 235 -7.79 33.06 -1.75
N VAL A 236 -8.66 33.85 -2.37
CA VAL A 236 -9.06 35.16 -1.80
C VAL A 236 -9.91 35.03 -0.54
N THR A 237 -10.48 33.84 -0.30
CA THR A 237 -11.28 33.52 0.90
C THR A 237 -10.49 32.82 2.01
N GLN A 238 -9.17 32.66 1.86
CA GLN A 238 -8.32 32.03 2.89
C GLN A 238 -8.39 32.77 4.23
N ILE A 239 -8.41 32.00 5.33
CA ILE A 239 -8.43 32.53 6.70
C ILE A 239 -7.15 33.33 7.01
N TYR A 240 -6.00 32.83 6.55
CA TYR A 240 -4.74 33.53 6.68
C TYR A 240 -4.67 34.65 5.63
N GLY A 241 -4.45 35.90 6.05
CA GLY A 241 -4.56 37.07 5.16
C GLY A 241 -3.26 37.55 4.51
N LYS A 242 -2.08 37.03 4.90
CA LYS A 242 -0.78 37.48 4.36
C LYS A 242 -0.35 36.60 3.18
N TRP A 243 -1.09 36.71 2.08
CA TRP A 243 -0.78 36.05 0.82
C TRP A 243 -0.71 37.06 -0.32
N GLU A 244 -0.11 36.63 -1.42
CA GLU A 244 -0.29 37.24 -2.73
C GLU A 244 -0.54 36.14 -3.76
N LEU A 245 -1.35 36.43 -4.76
CA LEU A 245 -1.64 35.53 -5.88
C LEU A 245 -0.96 36.08 -7.13
N CYS A 246 0.01 35.35 -7.65
CA CYS A 246 0.77 35.70 -8.83
C CYS A 246 0.26 34.90 -10.02
N ILE A 247 -0.53 35.53 -10.88
CA ILE A 247 -1.14 34.94 -12.06
C ILE A 247 -0.29 35.29 -13.29
N ALA A 248 0.07 34.28 -14.08
CA ALA A 248 0.79 34.49 -15.32
C ALA A 248 0.34 33.51 -16.41
N GLY A 249 0.45 33.92 -17.67
CA GLY A 249 0.14 33.11 -18.84
C GLY A 249 -0.35 33.97 -20.00
N VAL A 250 -0.91 33.32 -21.02
CA VAL A 250 -1.43 34.00 -22.22
C VAL A 250 -2.95 34.10 -22.13
N PHE A 251 -3.46 35.25 -21.69
CA PHE A 251 -4.92 35.47 -21.58
C PHE A 251 -5.41 36.68 -22.38
N SER A 252 -4.54 37.50 -22.97
CA SER A 252 -4.92 38.58 -23.90
C SER A 252 -5.65 38.07 -25.13
N SER A 253 -5.38 36.82 -25.51
CA SER A 253 -6.00 36.15 -26.65
C SER A 253 -7.35 35.50 -26.30
N HIS A 254 -7.75 35.51 -25.03
CA HIS A 254 -8.95 34.85 -24.49
C HIS A 254 -9.79 35.86 -23.68
N PRO A 255 -10.74 36.57 -24.31
CA PRO A 255 -11.50 37.65 -23.67
C PRO A 255 -12.18 37.24 -22.36
N GLU A 256 -12.73 36.03 -22.30
CA GLU A 256 -13.38 35.48 -21.12
C GLU A 256 -12.41 35.22 -19.95
N ILE A 257 -11.20 34.72 -20.22
CA ILE A 257 -10.17 34.51 -19.19
C ILE A 257 -9.63 35.87 -18.73
N ARG A 258 -9.36 36.77 -19.68
CA ARG A 258 -8.91 38.14 -19.39
C ARG A 258 -9.88 38.87 -18.48
N GLN A 259 -11.17 38.77 -18.76
CA GLN A 259 -12.22 39.37 -17.94
C GLN A 259 -12.16 38.87 -16.50
N VAL A 260 -12.02 37.56 -16.28
CA VAL A 260 -11.88 36.99 -14.93
C VAL A 260 -10.65 37.55 -14.23
N VAL A 261 -9.49 37.50 -14.89
CA VAL A 261 -8.22 37.94 -14.29
C VAL A 261 -8.25 39.42 -13.92
N ASP A 262 -8.76 40.28 -14.80
CA ASP A 262 -8.88 41.72 -14.56
C ASP A 262 -9.88 42.03 -13.43
N GLU A 263 -10.99 41.30 -13.35
CA GLU A 263 -11.99 41.44 -12.28
C GLU A 263 -11.37 41.19 -10.90
N TYR A 264 -10.65 40.06 -10.73
CA TYR A 264 -10.01 39.76 -9.44
C TYR A 264 -8.83 40.68 -9.13
N ALA A 265 -8.03 41.07 -10.14
CA ALA A 265 -6.94 42.01 -9.96
C ALA A 265 -7.43 43.40 -9.51
N ALA A 266 -8.57 43.85 -10.04
CA ALA A 266 -9.20 45.11 -9.63
C ALA A 266 -9.81 45.03 -8.22
N ALA A 267 -10.41 43.89 -7.87
CA ALA A 267 -11.08 43.70 -6.58
C ALA A 267 -10.09 43.42 -5.42
N HIS A 268 -8.92 42.84 -5.70
CA HIS A 268 -8.00 42.38 -4.68
C HIS A 268 -6.57 42.88 -4.92
N PRO A 269 -6.01 43.78 -4.07
CA PRO A 269 -4.67 44.34 -4.26
C PRO A 269 -3.53 43.32 -4.12
N ASN A 270 -3.82 42.15 -3.53
CA ASN A 270 -2.88 41.05 -3.39
C ASN A 270 -2.83 40.15 -4.64
N VAL A 271 -3.68 40.39 -5.63
CA VAL A 271 -3.66 39.67 -6.92
C VAL A 271 -2.81 40.45 -7.90
N ARG A 272 -1.73 39.82 -8.36
CA ARG A 272 -0.78 40.35 -9.32
C ARG A 272 -0.82 39.52 -10.57
N THR A 273 -0.86 40.18 -11.71
CA THR A 273 -1.04 39.52 -13.00
C THR A 273 0.04 39.97 -13.97
N VAL A 274 0.49 39.04 -14.81
CA VAL A 274 1.33 39.37 -15.97
C VAL A 274 0.85 38.54 -17.15
N ASP A 275 0.51 39.24 -18.23
CA ASP A 275 0.33 38.60 -19.52
C ASP A 275 1.69 38.60 -20.20
N ASP A 276 2.33 37.43 -20.29
CA ASP A 276 3.67 37.34 -20.85
C ASP A 276 3.68 37.16 -22.37
N GLY A 277 2.52 36.94 -23.01
CA GLY A 277 2.35 36.89 -24.47
C GLY A 277 3.22 35.84 -25.20
N ILE A 278 3.89 34.93 -24.48
CA ILE A 278 4.92 34.03 -25.00
C ILE A 278 4.47 32.57 -24.76
N ASP A 279 3.75 32.00 -25.74
CA ASP A 279 3.34 30.59 -25.84
C ASP A 279 2.57 30.03 -24.62
N ASP A 280 1.75 29.00 -24.83
CA ASP A 280 0.89 28.45 -23.78
C ASP A 280 1.58 27.37 -22.93
N GLN A 281 2.86 27.60 -22.57
CA GLN A 281 3.69 26.61 -21.86
C GLN A 281 3.69 26.84 -20.35
N VAL A 282 3.24 25.83 -19.61
CA VAL A 282 3.11 25.86 -18.13
C VAL A 282 4.39 26.31 -17.42
N PHE A 283 5.56 25.79 -17.78
CA PHE A 283 6.81 26.18 -17.10
C PHE A 283 7.17 27.66 -17.27
N ARG A 284 6.83 28.27 -18.42
CA ARG A 284 7.09 29.69 -18.68
C ARG A 284 6.18 30.55 -17.84
N ALA A 285 4.88 30.25 -17.87
CA ALA A 285 3.88 30.90 -17.02
C ALA A 285 4.25 30.78 -15.54
N SER A 286 4.64 29.59 -15.05
CA SER A 286 5.11 29.40 -13.67
C SER A 286 6.33 30.26 -13.34
N ASN A 287 7.31 30.35 -14.24
CA ASN A 287 8.47 31.24 -14.07
C ASN A 287 8.08 32.72 -14.08
N SER A 288 7.10 33.12 -14.89
CA SER A 288 6.54 34.48 -14.94
C SER A 288 5.82 34.84 -13.65
N ALA A 289 4.99 33.95 -13.12
CA ALA A 289 4.37 34.09 -11.82
C ALA A 289 5.42 34.21 -10.70
N LEU A 290 6.47 33.38 -10.73
CA LEU A 290 7.57 33.45 -9.75
C LEU A 290 8.29 34.82 -9.75
N ARG A 291 8.39 35.50 -10.90
CA ARG A 291 8.98 36.86 -10.96
C ARG A 291 8.13 37.92 -10.26
N LEU A 292 6.81 37.70 -10.15
CA LEU A 292 5.91 38.58 -9.40
C LEU A 292 5.96 38.32 -7.88
N ALA A 293 6.47 37.17 -7.47
CA ALA A 293 6.48 36.70 -6.09
C ALA A 293 7.49 37.46 -5.21
N THR A 294 7.00 37.95 -4.08
CA THR A 294 7.70 38.67 -3.00
C THR A 294 7.60 37.96 -1.65
N GLY A 295 6.79 36.90 -1.55
CA GLY A 295 6.67 36.08 -0.36
C GLY A 295 7.94 35.30 -0.05
N GLU A 296 8.15 35.04 1.23
CA GLU A 296 9.26 34.22 1.72
C GLU A 296 9.07 32.74 1.36
N TRP A 297 7.80 32.35 1.21
CA TRP A 297 7.38 31.03 0.77
C TRP A 297 6.56 31.13 -0.50
N ALA A 298 6.67 30.14 -1.37
CA ALA A 298 5.85 30.02 -2.57
C ALA A 298 5.35 28.59 -2.79
N ALA A 299 4.13 28.48 -3.31
CA ALA A 299 3.53 27.22 -3.73
C ALA A 299 2.82 27.41 -5.08
N ILE A 300 2.77 26.36 -5.89
CA ILE A 300 1.99 26.35 -7.13
C ILE A 300 0.56 25.93 -6.81
N ILE A 301 -0.39 26.59 -7.45
CA ILE A 301 -1.78 26.15 -7.52
C ILE A 301 -2.18 25.93 -8.97
N GLY A 302 -2.92 24.85 -9.21
CA GLY A 302 -3.45 24.55 -10.53
C GLY A 302 -4.66 25.42 -10.81
N GLN A 303 -4.73 25.93 -12.05
CA GLN A 303 -5.83 26.76 -12.55
C GLN A 303 -7.23 26.14 -12.46
N ASN A 304 -7.32 24.83 -12.23
CA ASN A 304 -8.58 24.09 -12.11
C ASN A 304 -8.87 23.60 -10.69
N ASP A 305 -7.97 23.82 -9.73
CA ASP A 305 -8.02 23.18 -8.43
C ASP A 305 -8.55 24.13 -7.34
N ARG A 306 -8.76 23.60 -6.14
CA ARG A 306 -9.29 24.36 -5.00
C ARG A 306 -8.45 24.11 -3.74
N LEU A 307 -8.14 25.17 -3.00
CA LEU A 307 -7.57 25.04 -1.66
C LEU A 307 -8.68 24.83 -0.61
N SER A 308 -8.37 24.09 0.46
CA SER A 308 -9.18 24.11 1.67
C SER A 308 -9.17 25.52 2.28
N PRO A 309 -10.28 26.01 2.90
CA PRO A 309 -10.33 27.35 3.51
C PRO A 309 -9.25 27.64 4.57
N THR A 310 -8.70 26.60 5.18
CA THR A 310 -7.65 26.64 6.21
C THR A 310 -6.25 26.39 5.65
N ALA A 311 -6.09 26.09 4.36
CA ALA A 311 -4.84 25.63 3.76
C ALA A 311 -3.63 26.49 4.12
N LEU A 312 -3.71 27.81 3.92
CA LEU A 312 -2.59 28.70 4.22
C LEU A 312 -2.36 28.87 5.73
N ALA A 313 -3.42 28.83 6.53
CA ALA A 313 -3.30 28.90 7.98
C ALA A 313 -2.54 27.70 8.54
N GLU A 314 -2.92 26.49 8.12
CA GLU A 314 -2.29 25.25 8.55
C GLU A 314 -0.82 25.18 8.12
N MET A 315 -0.50 25.65 6.91
CA MET A 315 0.89 25.76 6.47
C MET A 315 1.70 26.73 7.34
N VAL A 316 1.13 27.87 7.75
CA VAL A 316 1.81 28.83 8.64
C VAL A 316 1.99 28.24 10.05
N LEU A 317 1.00 27.53 10.57
CA LEU A 317 1.14 26.82 11.85
C LEU A 317 2.23 25.75 11.77
N ALA A 318 2.34 25.03 10.64
CA ALA A 318 3.44 24.09 10.41
C ALA A 318 4.82 24.78 10.38
N ILE A 319 4.94 25.97 9.76
CA ILE A 319 6.17 26.79 9.81
C ILE A 319 6.54 27.13 11.26
N ASN A 320 5.56 27.46 12.11
CA ASN A 320 5.81 27.78 13.52
C ASN A 320 6.22 26.55 14.34
N ARG A 321 5.61 25.39 14.08
CA ARG A 321 5.98 24.11 14.72
C ARG A 321 7.36 23.62 14.26
N HIS A 322 7.76 23.95 13.04
CA HIS A 322 9.04 23.56 12.45
C HIS A 322 9.78 24.77 11.85
N PRO A 323 10.41 25.64 12.67
CA PRO A 323 11.02 26.88 12.17
C PRO A 323 12.18 26.70 11.18
N ARG A 324 12.80 25.52 11.19
CA ARG A 324 13.87 25.14 10.25
C ARG A 324 13.34 24.57 8.93
N ALA A 325 12.03 24.42 8.77
CA ALA A 325 11.44 23.89 7.56
C ALA A 325 11.88 24.67 6.32
N GLN A 326 12.16 23.92 5.27
CA GLN A 326 12.58 24.39 3.95
C GLN A 326 11.57 24.00 2.85
N LEU A 327 10.79 22.96 3.12
CA LEU A 327 9.71 22.45 2.28
C LEU A 327 8.61 21.90 3.18
N ILE A 328 7.36 22.27 2.94
CA ILE A 328 6.19 21.77 3.65
C ILE A 328 5.17 21.29 2.62
N TYR A 329 4.59 20.11 2.79
CA TYR A 329 3.55 19.59 1.89
C TYR A 329 2.38 19.03 2.68
N SER A 330 1.22 18.90 2.02
CA SER A 330 -0.01 18.38 2.64
C SER A 330 -0.56 17.16 1.91
N ASP A 331 -1.53 16.50 2.54
CA ASP A 331 -2.39 15.55 1.86
C ASP A 331 -3.28 16.26 0.83
N GLU A 332 -3.82 15.47 -0.11
CA GLU A 332 -4.66 15.96 -1.20
C GLU A 332 -5.77 14.95 -1.56
N ASP A 333 -6.82 15.43 -2.21
CA ASP A 333 -7.83 14.58 -2.83
C ASP A 333 -8.22 15.09 -4.23
N THR A 334 -9.24 14.46 -4.81
CA THR A 334 -9.79 14.86 -6.11
C THR A 334 -11.25 15.29 -5.99
N LEU A 335 -11.67 16.17 -6.88
CA LEU A 335 -13.04 16.62 -7.04
C LEU A 335 -13.69 15.89 -8.23
N THR A 336 -14.93 15.47 -8.05
CA THR A 336 -15.81 15.08 -9.15
C THR A 336 -16.21 16.29 -10.01
N GLU A 337 -16.85 16.04 -11.15
CA GLU A 337 -17.48 17.10 -11.95
C GLU A 337 -18.55 17.86 -11.15
N SER A 338 -19.25 17.20 -10.22
CA SER A 338 -20.21 17.83 -9.30
C SER A 338 -19.55 18.64 -8.18
N GLY A 339 -18.24 18.51 -7.97
CA GLY A 339 -17.49 19.19 -6.91
C GLY A 339 -17.41 18.43 -5.59
N ASP A 340 -17.83 17.16 -5.57
CA ASP A 340 -17.71 16.26 -4.42
C ASP A 340 -16.28 15.73 -4.31
N ARG A 341 -15.80 15.55 -3.09
CA ARG A 341 -14.44 15.07 -2.79
C ARG A 341 -14.37 13.54 -2.85
N LYS A 342 -13.29 12.98 -3.41
CA LYS A 342 -13.03 11.54 -3.53
C LYS A 342 -11.53 11.23 -3.71
N ASP A 343 -11.17 9.94 -3.67
CA ASP A 343 -9.81 9.44 -3.95
C ASP A 343 -8.73 10.13 -3.07
N PRO A 344 -8.82 10.09 -1.72
CA PRO A 344 -7.86 10.76 -0.84
C PRO A 344 -6.47 10.13 -0.94
N HIS A 345 -5.46 10.98 -1.05
CA HIS A 345 -4.05 10.62 -0.91
C HIS A 345 -3.53 11.10 0.44
N PHE A 346 -3.62 10.23 1.43
CA PHE A 346 -3.02 10.35 2.75
C PHE A 346 -1.55 9.91 2.66
N LYS A 347 -0.66 10.89 2.55
CA LYS A 347 0.76 10.74 2.29
C LYS A 347 1.49 10.34 3.59
N PRO A 348 2.61 9.61 3.49
CA PRO A 348 3.54 9.49 4.60
C PRO A 348 4.34 10.78 4.78
N ASP A 349 5.12 10.85 5.87
CA ASP A 349 6.24 11.77 5.98
C ASP A 349 7.30 11.47 4.92
N PHE A 350 8.27 12.37 4.78
CA PHE A 350 9.16 12.40 3.63
C PHE A 350 9.98 11.11 3.48
N SER A 351 9.83 10.45 2.33
CA SER A 351 10.62 9.29 1.92
C SER A 351 11.27 9.58 0.57
N LEU A 352 12.59 9.77 0.55
CA LEU A 352 13.33 9.98 -0.70
C LEU A 352 13.21 8.79 -1.68
N PRO A 353 13.31 7.51 -1.27
CA PRO A 353 13.04 6.38 -2.15
C PRO A 353 11.64 6.40 -2.78
N LEU A 354 10.62 6.84 -2.02
CA LEU A 354 9.26 6.98 -2.54
C LEU A 354 9.17 8.13 -3.55
N LEU A 355 9.78 9.29 -3.24
CA LEU A 355 9.87 10.43 -4.17
C LEU A 355 10.59 10.03 -5.46
N GLN A 356 11.69 9.29 -5.36
CA GLN A 356 12.43 8.77 -6.50
C GLN A 356 11.64 7.73 -7.31
N SER A 357 10.54 7.21 -6.76
CA SER A 357 9.66 6.27 -7.44
C SER A 357 8.45 6.94 -8.09
N HIS A 358 7.98 8.06 -7.54
CA HIS A 358 6.99 8.95 -8.16
C HIS A 358 6.87 10.27 -7.37
N ASP A 359 6.37 11.32 -8.03
CA ASP A 359 6.08 12.60 -7.38
C ASP A 359 4.87 12.49 -6.45
N PHE A 360 5.10 12.13 -5.19
CA PHE A 360 4.05 12.07 -4.17
C PHE A 360 3.88 13.40 -3.42
N LEU A 361 4.87 14.31 -3.48
CA LEU A 361 4.74 15.66 -2.94
C LEU A 361 3.62 16.40 -3.68
N HIS A 362 3.67 16.33 -5.02
CA HIS A 362 2.60 16.73 -5.93
C HIS A 362 2.01 18.11 -5.63
N ARG A 363 0.74 18.22 -5.24
CA ARG A 363 0.07 19.53 -5.05
C ARG A 363 0.30 20.09 -3.65
N LEU A 364 0.25 21.42 -3.57
CA LEU A 364 0.48 22.23 -2.38
C LEU A 364 1.78 21.91 -1.62
N ALA A 365 2.87 21.71 -2.36
CA ALA A 365 4.20 21.82 -1.80
C ALA A 365 4.57 23.31 -1.65
N LEU A 366 4.71 23.76 -0.41
CA LEU A 366 5.15 25.09 -0.02
C LEU A 366 6.68 25.08 0.17
N HIS A 367 7.39 25.80 -0.69
CA HIS A 367 8.84 25.89 -0.67
C HIS A 367 9.28 27.26 -0.19
N ARG A 368 10.46 27.37 0.44
CA ARG A 368 11.13 28.67 0.49
C ARG A 368 11.28 29.19 -0.94
N THR A 369 10.86 30.43 -1.18
CA THR A 369 10.95 31.04 -2.51
C THR A 369 12.39 31.03 -3.02
N GLU A 370 13.36 31.20 -2.13
CA GLU A 370 14.78 31.14 -2.46
C GLU A 370 15.24 29.75 -2.93
N ASN A 371 14.68 28.67 -2.39
CA ASN A 371 15.03 27.31 -2.82
C ASN A 371 14.58 27.05 -4.26
N ILE A 372 13.41 27.57 -4.67
CA ILE A 372 12.94 27.50 -6.07
C ILE A 372 13.91 28.25 -6.98
N LYS A 373 14.31 29.47 -6.59
CA LYS A 373 15.23 30.32 -7.37
C LYS A 373 16.61 29.68 -7.48
N SER A 374 17.18 29.24 -6.37
CA SER A 374 18.49 28.59 -6.28
C SER A 374 18.54 27.27 -7.06
N ALA A 375 17.43 26.52 -7.11
CA ALA A 375 17.33 25.32 -7.94
C ALA A 375 17.29 25.63 -9.46
N GLY A 376 17.06 26.89 -9.86
CA GLY A 376 16.92 27.31 -11.26
C GLY A 376 15.48 27.27 -11.80
N ALA A 377 14.48 27.31 -10.92
CA ALA A 377 13.05 27.35 -11.25
C ALA A 377 12.60 26.23 -12.21
N TRP A 378 11.51 26.41 -12.97
CA TRP A 378 11.01 25.39 -13.91
C TRP A 378 11.73 25.48 -15.26
N ARG A 379 12.00 24.32 -15.87
CA ARG A 379 12.82 24.19 -17.10
C ARG A 379 12.01 23.53 -18.22
N SER A 380 12.35 23.84 -19.47
CA SER A 380 11.78 23.19 -20.66
C SER A 380 12.24 21.73 -20.79
N GLY A 381 11.45 20.91 -21.48
CA GLY A 381 11.78 19.50 -21.75
C GLY A 381 11.42 18.54 -20.62
N PHE A 382 10.53 18.97 -19.72
CA PHE A 382 9.96 18.20 -18.62
C PHE A 382 8.43 18.32 -18.60
N GLU A 383 7.82 18.57 -19.77
CA GLU A 383 6.41 18.89 -19.89
C GLU A 383 5.54 17.82 -19.22
N GLY A 384 4.69 18.25 -18.28
CA GLY A 384 3.85 17.40 -17.43
C GLY A 384 4.55 16.73 -16.24
N SER A 385 5.82 17.03 -15.97
CA SER A 385 6.60 16.61 -14.80
C SER A 385 7.56 17.69 -14.31
N GLU A 386 7.23 18.95 -14.60
CA GLU A 386 8.05 20.11 -14.28
C GLU A 386 8.19 20.29 -12.76
N ASN A 387 7.12 20.00 -12.01
CA ASN A 387 7.14 20.02 -10.55
C ASN A 387 7.99 18.88 -9.98
N TYR A 388 7.92 17.69 -10.57
CA TYR A 388 8.75 16.57 -10.14
C TYR A 388 10.24 16.86 -10.35
N ASP A 389 10.62 17.41 -11.52
CA ASP A 389 11.99 17.88 -11.78
C ASP A 389 12.45 18.93 -10.77
N LEU A 390 11.61 19.93 -10.48
CA LEU A 390 11.92 20.95 -9.50
C LEU A 390 12.07 20.38 -8.09
N ASN A 391 11.13 19.52 -7.67
CA ASN A 391 11.13 18.89 -6.36
C ASN A 391 12.41 18.07 -6.15
N LEU A 392 12.81 17.26 -7.14
CA LEU A 392 14.07 16.50 -7.11
C LEU A 392 15.28 17.42 -6.93
N ARG A 393 15.35 18.54 -7.67
CA ARG A 393 16.45 19.52 -7.52
C ARG A 393 16.45 20.23 -6.18
N ILE A 394 15.29 20.53 -5.61
CA ILE A 394 15.20 21.20 -4.30
C ILE A 394 15.65 20.24 -3.19
N VAL A 395 15.20 18.98 -3.20
CA VAL A 395 15.57 18.00 -2.16
C VAL A 395 17.05 17.61 -2.20
N GLU A 396 17.74 17.82 -3.33
CA GLU A 396 19.20 17.68 -3.42
C GLU A 396 19.96 18.69 -2.54
N GLY A 397 19.36 19.86 -2.25
CA GLY A 397 20.00 20.98 -1.55
C GLY A 397 19.55 21.19 -0.10
N ILE A 398 18.63 20.38 0.42
CA ILE A 398 18.08 20.54 1.77
C ILE A 398 18.15 19.24 2.57
N ASP A 399 18.28 19.37 3.89
CA ASP A 399 18.22 18.23 4.80
C ASP A 399 16.80 17.65 4.88
N ALA A 400 16.68 16.32 4.85
CA ALA A 400 15.39 15.62 4.90
C ALA A 400 14.59 15.94 6.17
N GLY A 401 15.25 16.21 7.31
CA GLY A 401 14.61 16.61 8.56
C GLY A 401 14.04 18.03 8.54
N ASN A 402 14.32 18.82 7.50
CA ASN A 402 13.71 20.13 7.26
C ASN A 402 12.55 20.06 6.23
N ILE A 403 12.12 18.86 5.87
CA ILE A 403 10.94 18.62 5.04
C ILE A 403 9.80 18.17 5.95
N CYS A 404 8.70 18.92 5.97
CA CYS A 404 7.59 18.65 6.89
C CYS A 404 6.31 18.28 6.15
N HIS A 405 5.59 17.32 6.70
CA HIS A 405 4.29 16.90 6.21
C HIS A 405 3.18 17.45 7.13
N VAL A 406 2.12 17.98 6.54
CA VAL A 406 0.89 18.35 7.22
C VAL A 406 -0.18 17.31 6.84
N PRO A 407 -0.52 16.36 7.74
CA PRO A 407 -1.46 15.28 7.43
C PRO A 407 -2.92 15.76 7.47
N LYS A 408 -3.23 16.74 6.61
CA LYS A 408 -4.55 17.34 6.40
C LYS A 408 -4.78 17.47 4.91
N ILE A 409 -6.02 17.24 4.45
CA ILE A 409 -6.39 17.44 3.04
C ILE A 409 -6.56 18.94 2.81
N LEU A 410 -5.50 19.60 2.34
CA LEU A 410 -5.50 21.06 2.12
C LEU A 410 -5.65 21.44 0.65
N TYR A 411 -5.67 20.45 -0.24
CA TYR A 411 -5.74 20.66 -1.69
C TYR A 411 -6.70 19.69 -2.36
N HIS A 412 -7.56 20.21 -3.23
CA HIS A 412 -8.58 19.46 -3.96
C HIS A 412 -8.37 19.62 -5.46
N SER A 413 -8.04 18.53 -6.14
CA SER A 413 -7.68 18.56 -7.55
C SER A 413 -8.81 18.19 -8.51
N ARG A 414 -8.89 18.83 -9.69
CA ARG A 414 -9.88 18.46 -10.73
C ARG A 414 -9.33 17.58 -11.84
N GLU A 415 -8.01 17.47 -11.97
CA GLU A 415 -7.41 16.58 -12.96
C GLU A 415 -7.25 15.15 -12.44
N SER A 416 -7.79 14.20 -13.20
CA SER A 416 -7.40 12.79 -13.08
C SER A 416 -5.98 12.61 -13.60
N LEU A 417 -5.12 11.92 -12.83
CA LEU A 417 -3.75 11.56 -13.17
C LEU A 417 -3.67 10.83 -14.53
N SER A 418 -3.51 11.56 -15.63
CA SER A 418 -3.29 11.06 -16.99
C SER A 418 -1.79 11.03 -17.29
N THR A 419 -1.26 9.88 -17.73
CA THR A 419 0.12 9.48 -17.39
C THR A 419 1.13 9.39 -18.54
N SER A 420 0.78 9.21 -19.82
CA SER A 420 1.79 8.70 -20.77
C SER A 420 2.94 9.68 -21.12
N PRO A 421 2.71 10.95 -21.51
CA PRO A 421 3.82 11.90 -21.75
C PRO A 421 4.52 12.32 -20.46
N ARG A 422 3.76 12.40 -19.35
CA ARG A 422 4.26 12.77 -18.02
C ARG A 422 5.32 11.77 -17.53
N LEU A 423 5.11 10.47 -17.77
CA LEU A 423 6.02 9.42 -17.30
C LEU A 423 7.43 9.48 -17.94
N GLU A 424 7.54 9.78 -19.22
CA GLU A 424 8.86 9.90 -19.87
C GLU A 424 9.64 11.12 -19.37
N SER A 425 8.95 12.27 -19.28
CA SER A 425 9.52 13.50 -18.70
C SER A 425 9.97 13.29 -17.26
N GLY A 426 9.18 12.59 -16.43
CA GLY A 426 9.56 12.29 -15.05
C GLY A 426 10.70 11.27 -14.93
N LEU A 427 10.77 10.26 -15.81
CA LEU A 427 11.92 9.35 -15.85
C LEU A 427 13.20 10.10 -16.24
N LYS A 428 13.11 11.05 -17.18
CA LYS A 428 14.22 11.94 -17.53
C LYS A 428 14.64 12.78 -16.31
N ALA A 429 13.70 13.37 -15.58
CA ALA A 429 13.99 14.13 -14.36
C ALA A 429 14.75 13.29 -13.32
N LEU A 430 14.30 12.05 -13.08
CA LEU A 430 14.96 11.12 -12.17
C LEU A 430 16.37 10.72 -12.63
N ARG A 431 16.56 10.50 -13.94
CA ARG A 431 17.90 10.22 -14.51
C ARG A 431 18.86 11.40 -14.30
N GLU A 432 18.39 12.62 -14.51
CA GLU A 432 19.22 13.81 -14.24
C GLU A 432 19.51 13.98 -12.74
N HIS A 433 18.55 13.69 -11.86
CA HIS A 433 18.74 13.68 -10.41
C HIS A 433 19.85 12.71 -9.98
N ILE A 434 19.79 11.45 -10.44
CA ILE A 434 20.85 10.45 -10.20
C ILE A 434 22.20 10.95 -10.72
N GLY A 435 22.22 11.54 -11.91
CA GLY A 435 23.43 12.09 -12.53
C GLY A 435 24.04 13.26 -11.74
N ARG A 436 23.23 14.18 -11.24
CA ARG A 436 23.68 15.33 -10.41
C ARG A 436 24.28 14.86 -9.09
N LEU A 437 23.65 13.87 -8.45
CA LEU A 437 24.15 13.25 -7.22
C LEU A 437 25.32 12.28 -7.44
N ARG A 438 25.66 11.97 -8.71
CA ARG A 438 26.71 11.01 -9.10
C ARG A 438 26.53 9.64 -8.44
N LEU A 439 25.28 9.20 -8.29
CA LEU A 439 24.99 7.89 -7.72
C LEU A 439 25.36 6.81 -8.73
N ALA A 440 26.00 5.74 -8.25
CA ALA A 440 26.22 4.52 -9.03
C ALA A 440 24.90 3.75 -9.13
N ALA A 441 24.01 4.25 -9.98
CA ALA A 441 22.65 3.74 -10.13
C ALA A 441 22.07 4.04 -11.51
N LYS A 442 20.98 3.34 -11.84
CA LYS A 442 20.19 3.57 -13.06
C LYS A 442 18.73 3.80 -12.69
N ALA A 443 18.11 4.80 -13.32
CA ALA A 443 16.67 5.01 -13.28
C ALA A 443 15.98 4.35 -14.47
N GLU A 444 14.94 3.58 -14.18
CA GLU A 444 14.11 2.88 -15.15
C GLU A 444 12.64 2.88 -14.70
N PHE A 445 11.72 2.48 -15.59
CA PHE A 445 10.32 2.30 -15.22
C PHE A 445 10.17 1.14 -14.24
N ALA A 446 9.31 1.32 -13.23
CA ALA A 446 8.88 0.25 -12.37
C ALA A 446 8.06 -0.78 -13.19
N LYS A 447 8.23 -2.06 -12.86
CA LYS A 447 7.53 -3.14 -13.56
C LYS A 447 6.03 -3.08 -13.26
N ASP A 448 5.21 -3.13 -14.32
CA ASP A 448 3.74 -3.17 -14.26
C ASP A 448 3.08 -2.00 -13.49
N ALA A 449 3.77 -0.86 -13.34
CA ALA A 449 3.27 0.33 -12.64
C ALA A 449 3.66 1.62 -13.38
N PRO A 450 2.82 2.68 -13.32
CA PRO A 450 3.16 4.00 -13.86
C PRO A 450 4.08 4.76 -12.89
N CYS A 451 5.19 4.14 -12.52
CA CYS A 451 6.16 4.63 -11.55
C CYS A 451 7.58 4.38 -12.07
N TYR A 452 8.57 4.87 -11.34
CA TYR A 452 9.99 4.67 -11.60
C TYR A 452 10.60 3.79 -10.53
N ARG A 453 11.82 3.33 -10.79
CA ARG A 453 12.68 2.74 -9.76
C ARG A 453 14.12 3.14 -9.99
N VAL A 454 14.85 3.23 -8.88
CA VAL A 454 16.31 3.38 -8.86
C VAL A 454 16.91 2.00 -8.61
N ARG A 455 17.77 1.54 -9.51
CA ARG A 455 18.56 0.32 -9.34
C ARG A 455 20.01 0.71 -9.09
N PHE A 456 20.47 0.55 -7.86
CA PHE A 456 21.86 0.78 -7.48
C PHE A 456 22.77 -0.33 -8.02
N ASP A 457 24.00 0.03 -8.37
CA ASP A 457 25.04 -0.94 -8.66
C ASP A 457 25.52 -1.57 -7.34
N VAL A 458 25.85 -2.86 -7.37
CA VAL A 458 26.49 -3.54 -6.24
C VAL A 458 27.97 -3.14 -6.18
N PRO A 459 28.53 -2.86 -4.99
CA PRO A 459 29.96 -2.58 -4.86
C PRO A 459 30.85 -3.68 -5.45
N VAL A 460 32.01 -3.29 -5.99
CA VAL A 460 33.04 -4.21 -6.50
C VAL A 460 34.32 -4.04 -5.66
N PRO A 461 34.86 -5.10 -5.04
CA PRO A 461 34.34 -6.47 -5.01
C PRO A 461 32.99 -6.59 -4.29
N GLN A 462 32.20 -7.59 -4.66
CA GLN A 462 30.90 -7.87 -4.03
C GLN A 462 31.08 -8.08 -2.51
N PRO A 463 30.34 -7.38 -1.64
CA PRO A 463 30.36 -7.62 -0.21
C PRO A 463 29.94 -9.06 0.12
N GLN A 464 30.64 -9.75 1.02
CA GLN A 464 30.21 -11.08 1.42
C GLN A 464 28.94 -10.99 2.28
N VAL A 465 27.93 -11.81 1.96
CA VAL A 465 26.70 -11.94 2.73
C VAL A 465 26.73 -13.23 3.56
N SER A 466 26.47 -13.15 4.86
CA SER A 466 26.20 -14.33 5.69
C SER A 466 24.71 -14.47 5.95
N LEU A 467 24.09 -15.51 5.38
CA LEU A 467 22.68 -15.83 5.56
C LEU A 467 22.51 -16.73 6.79
N ILE A 468 21.98 -16.17 7.88
CA ILE A 468 21.77 -16.87 9.15
C ILE A 468 20.38 -17.51 9.14
N ILE A 469 20.34 -18.84 9.31
CA ILE A 469 19.11 -19.65 9.27
C ILE A 469 18.97 -20.43 10.58
N PRO A 470 18.23 -19.89 11.58
CA PRO A 470 17.81 -20.65 12.75
C PRO A 470 16.91 -21.82 12.35
N THR A 471 17.16 -23.01 12.91
CA THR A 471 16.32 -24.18 12.64
C THR A 471 16.21 -25.11 13.83
N ARG A 472 15.11 -25.87 13.88
CA ARG A 472 14.93 -27.03 14.75
C ARG A 472 14.00 -28.02 14.05
N ASP A 473 14.52 -29.21 13.76
CA ASP A 473 13.79 -30.28 13.06
C ASP A 473 13.21 -29.81 11.71
N GLN A 474 12.20 -30.51 11.16
CA GLN A 474 11.53 -30.13 9.90
C GLN A 474 12.46 -30.11 8.68
N ALA A 475 13.21 -31.21 8.47
CA ALA A 475 14.19 -31.34 7.40
C ALA A 475 13.68 -30.90 6.01
N GLY A 476 12.41 -31.18 5.69
CA GLY A 476 11.80 -30.78 4.42
C GLY A 476 11.76 -29.26 4.19
N LEU A 477 11.43 -28.47 5.21
CA LEU A 477 11.42 -27.00 5.10
C LEU A 477 12.84 -26.47 4.89
N LEU A 478 13.76 -26.90 5.75
CA LEU A 478 15.16 -26.45 5.68
C LEU A 478 15.81 -26.82 4.36
N ARG A 479 15.57 -28.05 3.88
CA ARG A 479 16.07 -28.52 2.58
C ARG A 479 15.53 -27.65 1.45
N ASN A 480 14.24 -27.36 1.43
CA ASN A 480 13.63 -26.50 0.40
C ASN A 480 14.20 -25.07 0.46
N CYS A 481 14.34 -24.49 1.65
CA CYS A 481 14.94 -23.18 1.85
C CYS A 481 16.36 -23.12 1.29
N ILE A 482 17.26 -23.99 1.76
CA ILE A 482 18.67 -24.00 1.34
C ILE A 482 18.80 -24.32 -0.16
N SER A 483 18.09 -25.32 -0.67
CA SER A 483 18.13 -25.65 -2.10
C SER A 483 17.64 -24.47 -2.93
N SER A 484 16.56 -23.78 -2.55
CA SER A 484 16.07 -22.62 -3.28
C SER A 484 17.07 -21.46 -3.30
N ILE A 485 17.78 -21.22 -2.18
CA ILE A 485 18.84 -20.22 -2.11
C ILE A 485 19.98 -20.60 -3.06
N ILE A 486 20.48 -21.84 -2.97
CA ILE A 486 21.62 -22.29 -3.78
C ILE A 486 21.30 -22.32 -5.27
N GLU A 487 20.12 -22.81 -5.65
CA GLU A 487 19.76 -23.06 -7.05
C GLU A 487 19.28 -21.80 -7.77
N LYS A 488 18.67 -20.85 -7.06
CA LYS A 488 18.02 -19.69 -7.70
C LYS A 488 18.77 -18.37 -7.50
N THR A 489 19.64 -18.23 -6.51
CA THR A 489 20.28 -16.93 -6.22
C THR A 489 21.38 -16.61 -7.24
N GLU A 490 21.30 -15.43 -7.87
CA GLU A 490 22.31 -14.93 -8.84
C GLU A 490 23.50 -14.22 -8.20
N TYR A 491 23.41 -13.87 -6.92
CA TYR A 491 24.50 -13.22 -6.18
C TYR A 491 25.55 -14.27 -5.80
N ASP A 492 26.83 -14.01 -6.04
CA ASP A 492 27.87 -15.04 -5.90
C ASP A 492 28.50 -15.08 -4.50
N ASN A 493 28.73 -13.92 -3.87
CA ASN A 493 29.53 -13.85 -2.65
C ASN A 493 28.70 -14.01 -1.38
N TYR A 494 28.21 -15.22 -1.11
CA TYR A 494 27.47 -15.52 0.12
C TYR A 494 27.88 -16.84 0.78
N GLU A 495 27.65 -16.93 2.08
CA GLU A 495 27.68 -18.15 2.87
C GLU A 495 26.34 -18.36 3.59
N ILE A 496 26.01 -19.61 3.90
CA ILE A 496 24.83 -20.00 4.66
C ILE A 496 25.28 -20.55 6.01
N ILE A 497 24.76 -19.97 7.10
CA ILE A 497 25.02 -20.41 8.46
C ILE A 497 23.71 -20.93 9.05
N VAL A 498 23.57 -22.24 9.09
CA VAL A 498 22.45 -22.92 9.74
C VAL A 498 22.75 -23.01 11.23
N VAL A 499 21.88 -22.45 12.07
CA VAL A 499 22.01 -22.51 13.53
C VAL A 499 21.00 -23.51 14.09
N ASP A 500 21.47 -24.69 14.45
CA ASP A 500 20.65 -25.79 14.97
C ASP A 500 20.32 -25.60 16.45
N ASN A 501 19.05 -25.40 16.78
CA ASN A 501 18.56 -25.34 18.14
C ASN A 501 18.12 -26.71 18.70
N GLY A 502 19.03 -27.69 18.59
CA GLY A 502 18.86 -29.00 19.20
C GLY A 502 17.85 -29.89 18.48
N SER A 503 17.98 -30.01 17.16
CA SER A 503 17.22 -30.97 16.34
C SER A 503 17.47 -32.41 16.79
N VAL A 504 16.42 -33.22 16.77
CA VAL A 504 16.41 -34.62 17.23
C VAL A 504 15.92 -35.59 16.15
N GLU A 505 15.20 -35.10 15.15
CA GLU A 505 14.68 -35.93 14.06
C GLU A 505 15.84 -36.49 13.21
N ALA A 506 15.81 -37.80 12.98
CA ALA A 506 16.85 -38.50 12.22
C ALA A 506 17.04 -37.92 10.81
N GLU A 507 15.95 -37.49 10.16
CA GLU A 507 16.00 -36.87 8.84
C GLU A 507 16.73 -35.52 8.85
N THR A 508 16.51 -34.70 9.89
CA THR A 508 17.19 -33.40 10.05
C THR A 508 18.67 -33.60 10.34
N LEU A 509 19.02 -34.56 11.19
CA LEU A 509 20.42 -34.91 11.47
C LEU A 509 21.14 -35.45 10.22
N ALA A 510 20.45 -36.24 9.40
CA ALA A 510 20.98 -36.71 8.12
C ALA A 510 21.22 -35.54 7.15
N LEU A 511 20.25 -34.62 7.02
CA LEU A 511 20.40 -33.40 6.23
C LEU A 511 21.60 -32.57 6.67
N PHE A 512 21.86 -32.43 7.97
CA PHE A 512 23.05 -31.71 8.43
C PHE A 512 24.36 -32.36 8.01
N GLN A 513 24.43 -33.69 7.89
CA GLN A 513 25.63 -34.35 7.35
C GLN A 513 25.77 -34.06 5.85
N GLU A 514 24.68 -34.13 5.09
CA GLU A 514 24.68 -33.79 3.65
C GLU A 514 25.11 -32.33 3.40
N LEU A 515 24.73 -31.40 4.29
CA LEU A 515 25.07 -29.98 4.16
C LEU A 515 26.53 -29.66 4.46
N LYS A 516 27.20 -30.44 5.34
CA LYS A 516 28.62 -30.22 5.67
C LYS A 516 29.55 -30.40 4.47
N ASP A 517 29.14 -31.20 3.49
CA ASP A 517 29.91 -31.45 2.27
C ASP A 517 29.74 -30.30 1.25
N ARG A 518 28.86 -29.32 1.50
CA ARG A 518 28.68 -28.15 0.64
C ARG A 518 29.61 -27.01 1.04
N PHE A 519 30.36 -26.50 0.07
CA PHE A 519 31.47 -25.56 0.29
C PHE A 519 31.09 -24.23 0.95
N ASN A 520 29.83 -23.81 0.87
CA ASN A 520 29.33 -22.52 1.37
C ASN A 520 28.31 -22.66 2.51
N VAL A 521 28.17 -23.84 3.13
CA VAL A 521 27.22 -24.07 4.22
C VAL A 521 27.95 -24.47 5.50
N VAL A 522 27.63 -23.81 6.60
CA VAL A 522 28.11 -24.14 7.95
C VAL A 522 26.92 -24.45 8.84
N VAL A 523 27.00 -25.55 9.59
CA VAL A 523 25.98 -25.91 10.60
C VAL A 523 26.58 -25.72 11.98
N LEU A 524 25.99 -24.82 12.77
CA LEU A 524 26.44 -24.48 14.12
C LEU A 524 25.43 -24.99 15.17
N PRO A 525 25.87 -25.74 16.19
CA PRO A 525 24.99 -26.18 17.26
C PRO A 525 24.73 -25.06 18.29
N TYR A 526 23.48 -24.82 18.64
CA TYR A 526 23.04 -23.90 19.69
C TYR A 526 22.20 -24.63 20.74
N LYS A 527 22.85 -25.03 21.84
CA LYS A 527 22.29 -25.92 22.88
C LYS A 527 21.65 -25.17 24.06
N PHE A 528 20.99 -24.05 23.81
CA PHE A 528 20.27 -23.28 24.83
C PHE A 528 18.75 -23.31 24.56
N PRO A 529 17.90 -22.90 25.51
CA PRO A 529 16.47 -22.75 25.27
C PRO A 529 16.17 -21.89 24.04
N PHE A 530 15.05 -22.15 23.38
CA PHE A 530 14.65 -21.41 22.18
C PHE A 530 14.47 -19.92 22.51
N ASN A 531 15.26 -19.11 21.83
CA ASN A 531 15.20 -17.65 21.82
C ASN A 531 15.69 -17.22 20.44
N TYR A 532 14.76 -16.78 19.59
CA TYR A 532 15.03 -16.44 18.20
C TYR A 532 16.08 -15.34 18.09
N SER A 533 15.99 -14.32 18.94
CA SER A 533 16.96 -13.22 19.01
C SER A 533 18.36 -13.73 19.36
N ALA A 534 18.48 -14.56 20.40
CA ALA A 534 19.76 -15.11 20.82
C ALA A 534 20.40 -16.05 19.78
N ILE A 535 19.58 -16.88 19.11
CA ILE A 535 20.05 -17.81 18.07
C ILE A 535 20.62 -17.02 16.88
N ASN A 536 19.93 -15.97 16.44
CA ASN A 536 20.41 -15.09 15.38
C ASN A 536 21.69 -14.34 15.81
N ASN A 537 21.71 -13.74 17.00
CA ASN A 537 22.90 -13.07 17.54
C ASN A 537 24.11 -14.02 17.59
N PHE A 538 23.90 -15.28 17.97
CA PHE A 538 24.94 -16.31 17.94
C PHE A 538 25.41 -16.62 16.52
N GLY A 539 24.49 -16.74 15.56
CA GLY A 539 24.84 -16.91 14.15
C GLY A 539 25.67 -15.74 13.60
N VAL A 540 25.27 -14.50 13.88
CA VAL A 540 25.98 -13.28 13.45
C VAL A 540 27.39 -13.19 14.04
N LYS A 541 27.59 -13.60 15.30
CA LYS A 541 28.92 -13.66 15.92
C LYS A 541 29.89 -14.57 15.15
N ASN A 542 29.37 -15.60 14.48
CA ASN A 542 30.15 -16.55 13.67
C ASN A 542 30.18 -16.21 12.17
N ALA A 543 29.49 -15.15 11.75
CA ALA A 543 29.41 -14.71 10.36
C ALA A 543 30.70 -14.04 9.88
N LYS A 544 31.13 -14.34 8.65
CA LYS A 544 32.29 -13.70 7.99
C LYS A 544 31.89 -12.52 7.11
N GLY A 545 30.65 -12.50 6.64
CA GLY A 545 30.10 -11.49 5.77
C GLY A 545 30.04 -10.11 6.41
N SER A 546 30.34 -9.08 5.62
CA SER A 546 30.12 -7.69 6.00
C SER A 546 28.64 -7.30 5.93
N ILE A 547 27.81 -8.13 5.30
CA ILE A 547 26.35 -8.03 5.29
C ILE A 547 25.77 -9.28 5.94
N ILE A 548 24.81 -9.09 6.82
CA ILE A 548 24.07 -10.15 7.52
C ILE A 548 22.69 -10.26 6.89
N GLY A 549 22.25 -11.48 6.60
CA GLY A 549 20.86 -11.78 6.30
C GLY A 549 20.24 -12.61 7.41
N LEU A 550 19.16 -12.11 8.02
CA LEU A 550 18.29 -12.89 8.89
C LEU A 550 17.25 -13.58 8.02
N ILE A 551 17.26 -14.92 8.02
CA ILE A 551 16.50 -15.73 7.08
C ILE A 551 15.79 -16.84 7.86
N ASN A 552 14.47 -16.92 7.75
CA ASN A 552 13.74 -18.05 8.31
C ASN A 552 13.96 -19.34 7.48
N ASN A 553 13.87 -20.50 8.15
CA ASN A 553 14.10 -21.80 7.52
C ASN A 553 12.99 -22.29 6.57
N ASP A 554 11.91 -21.52 6.43
CA ASP A 554 10.71 -21.84 5.65
C ASP A 554 10.42 -20.80 4.54
N ILE A 555 11.46 -20.08 4.12
CA ILE A 555 11.41 -19.24 2.92
C ILE A 555 11.72 -20.05 1.66
N GLU A 556 11.20 -19.59 0.51
CA GLU A 556 11.58 -20.10 -0.81
C GLU A 556 11.83 -18.94 -1.76
N VAL A 557 13.00 -18.89 -2.41
CA VAL A 557 13.35 -17.84 -3.37
C VAL A 557 12.43 -17.89 -4.60
N ILE A 558 11.88 -16.74 -5.01
CA ILE A 558 11.12 -16.58 -6.26
C ILE A 558 11.95 -15.82 -7.30
N SER A 559 12.46 -14.65 -6.94
CA SER A 559 13.24 -13.80 -7.85
C SER A 559 14.74 -14.11 -7.75
N PRO A 560 15.42 -14.53 -8.83
CA PRO A 560 16.85 -14.88 -8.79
C PRO A 560 17.78 -13.75 -8.30
N GLY A 561 17.48 -12.50 -8.68
CA GLY A 561 18.21 -11.30 -8.29
C GLY A 561 17.87 -10.75 -6.90
N TRP A 562 17.14 -11.47 -6.05
CA TRP A 562 16.67 -10.97 -4.74
C TRP A 562 17.82 -10.43 -3.86
N LEU A 563 18.91 -11.19 -3.75
CA LEU A 563 20.02 -10.83 -2.88
C LEU A 563 20.82 -9.66 -3.45
N THR A 564 21.04 -9.64 -4.77
CA THR A 564 21.66 -8.51 -5.49
C THR A 564 20.89 -7.21 -5.25
N GLU A 565 19.57 -7.25 -5.40
CA GLU A 565 18.67 -6.12 -5.15
C GLU A 565 18.82 -5.63 -3.72
N MET A 566 18.68 -6.51 -2.73
CA MET A 566 18.75 -6.12 -1.33
C MET A 566 20.15 -5.58 -0.96
N VAL A 567 21.22 -6.23 -1.41
CA VAL A 567 22.61 -5.80 -1.16
C VAL A 567 22.90 -4.43 -1.76
N SER A 568 22.37 -4.14 -2.96
CA SER A 568 22.55 -2.84 -3.60
C SER A 568 22.03 -1.69 -2.73
N TRP A 569 20.88 -1.89 -2.06
CA TRP A 569 20.30 -0.95 -1.11
C TRP A 569 21.00 -0.93 0.24
N ALA A 570 21.31 -2.10 0.80
CA ALA A 570 22.01 -2.21 2.08
C ALA A 570 23.43 -1.61 2.05
N SER A 571 24.00 -1.48 0.85
CA SER A 571 25.30 -0.83 0.64
C SER A 571 25.22 0.70 0.58
N GLN A 572 24.01 1.29 0.49
CA GLN A 572 23.88 2.74 0.41
C GLN A 572 24.10 3.41 1.78
N PRO A 573 24.78 4.57 1.83
CA PRO A 573 24.89 5.37 3.05
C PRO A 573 23.51 5.71 3.62
N GLY A 574 23.39 5.74 4.94
CA GLY A 574 22.14 6.07 5.63
C GLY A 574 21.08 4.95 5.64
N ILE A 575 21.26 3.85 4.89
CA ILE A 575 20.34 2.70 4.99
C ILE A 575 20.72 1.80 6.17
N GLY A 576 19.72 1.46 6.97
CA GLY A 576 19.80 0.61 8.16
C GLY A 576 19.67 -0.86 7.77
N CYS A 577 18.46 -1.28 7.41
CA CYS A 577 18.19 -2.61 6.88
C CYS A 577 17.28 -2.59 5.65
N VAL A 578 17.26 -3.72 4.94
CA VAL A 578 16.44 -3.92 3.73
C VAL A 578 15.59 -5.17 3.90
N GLY A 579 14.28 -5.04 3.69
CA GLY A 579 13.31 -6.13 3.74
C GLY A 579 12.81 -6.54 2.36
N ALA A 580 12.54 -7.84 2.21
CA ALA A 580 11.98 -8.42 0.99
C ALA A 580 10.45 -8.35 0.93
N LYS A 581 9.89 -8.54 -0.25
CA LYS A 581 8.45 -8.80 -0.45
C LYS A 581 8.19 -10.28 -0.24
N LEU A 582 7.35 -10.60 0.76
CA LEU A 582 7.04 -11.99 1.10
C LEU A 582 5.61 -12.35 0.73
N TYR A 583 5.47 -13.58 0.23
CA TYR A 583 4.19 -14.17 -0.15
C TYR A 583 3.85 -15.36 0.74
N TYR A 584 2.56 -15.49 1.03
CA TYR A 584 1.98 -16.76 1.46
C TYR A 584 2.07 -17.79 0.32
N GLY A 585 2.05 -19.09 0.67
CA GLY A 585 2.03 -20.18 -0.32
C GLY A 585 0.83 -20.17 -1.29
N ASN A 586 -0.22 -19.39 -0.99
CA ASN A 586 -1.36 -19.17 -1.89
C ASN A 586 -1.17 -18.00 -2.87
N GLY A 587 0.01 -17.34 -2.88
CA GLY A 587 0.33 -16.21 -3.77
C GLY A 587 -0.24 -14.86 -3.31
N THR A 588 -0.80 -14.76 -2.11
CA THR A 588 -1.16 -13.48 -1.48
C THR A 588 0.03 -12.86 -0.75
N ILE A 589 0.03 -11.54 -0.62
CA ILE A 589 1.03 -10.78 0.12
C ILE A 589 0.98 -11.17 1.59
N GLN A 590 2.13 -11.46 2.16
CA GLN A 590 2.32 -11.60 3.60
C GLN A 590 3.04 -10.37 4.16
N HIS A 591 4.05 -9.86 3.46
CA HIS A 591 4.86 -8.74 3.91
C HIS A 591 5.07 -7.71 2.80
N GLY A 592 4.44 -6.54 2.97
CA GLY A 592 4.65 -5.34 2.16
C GLY A 592 5.38 -4.20 2.89
N GLY A 593 6.11 -4.51 3.97
CA GLY A 593 6.54 -3.56 5.01
C GLY A 593 5.81 -3.78 6.34
N ILE A 594 6.31 -3.20 7.44
CA ILE A 594 5.62 -3.17 8.74
C ILE A 594 5.25 -1.71 9.08
N ILE A 595 4.00 -1.54 9.51
CA ILE A 595 3.41 -0.30 9.99
C ILE A 595 3.21 -0.42 11.50
N LEU A 596 3.61 0.59 12.27
CA LEU A 596 3.40 0.64 13.72
C LEU A 596 1.95 0.99 14.07
N GLY A 597 1.50 0.54 15.24
CA GLY A 597 0.19 0.86 15.80
C GLY A 597 -0.99 0.09 15.18
N ILE A 598 -0.79 -0.63 14.08
CA ILE A 598 -1.81 -1.53 13.54
C ILE A 598 -2.15 -2.61 14.57
N ASN A 599 -3.43 -2.77 14.87
CA ASN A 599 -3.97 -3.64 15.91
C ASN A 599 -3.30 -3.41 17.28
N GLY A 600 -2.92 -2.17 17.56
CA GLY A 600 -2.34 -1.75 18.84
C GLY A 600 -0.87 -2.11 19.04
N ILE A 601 -0.15 -2.57 18.00
CA ILE A 601 1.30 -2.78 18.09
C ILE A 601 2.01 -2.57 16.76
N ALA A 602 1.83 -3.46 15.79
CA ALA A 602 2.46 -3.43 14.48
C ALA A 602 1.77 -4.44 13.54
N GLY A 603 1.73 -4.14 12.25
CA GLY A 603 1.08 -4.98 11.23
C GLY A 603 1.76 -4.91 9.88
N HIS A 604 1.58 -5.93 9.05
CA HIS A 604 2.20 -6.00 7.73
C HIS A 604 1.36 -5.28 6.67
N ALA A 605 1.94 -4.30 5.98
CA ALA A 605 1.25 -3.55 4.93
C ALA A 605 0.67 -4.47 3.84
N HIS A 606 -0.59 -4.24 3.46
CA HIS A 606 -1.32 -4.96 2.41
C HIS A 606 -1.38 -6.48 2.58
N LYS A 607 -1.35 -6.97 3.82
CA LYS A 607 -1.48 -8.39 4.13
C LYS A 607 -2.73 -8.99 3.46
N HIS A 608 -2.59 -10.19 2.91
CA HIS A 608 -3.59 -10.94 2.15
C HIS A 608 -4.01 -10.34 0.79
N PHE A 609 -3.44 -9.22 0.37
CA PHE A 609 -3.70 -8.71 -0.97
C PHE A 609 -3.16 -9.68 -2.02
N PRO A 610 -3.74 -9.76 -3.23
CA PRO A 610 -3.17 -10.55 -4.31
C PRO A 610 -1.77 -10.08 -4.66
N GLY A 611 -0.87 -11.00 -5.00
CA GLY A 611 0.55 -10.66 -5.17
C GLY A 611 0.86 -9.59 -6.22
N GLN A 612 0.00 -9.48 -7.24
CA GLN A 612 0.13 -8.50 -8.32
C GLN A 612 -0.60 -7.17 -8.05
N HIS A 613 -1.30 -7.04 -6.93
CA HIS A 613 -2.02 -5.83 -6.57
C HIS A 613 -1.04 -4.63 -6.51
N PRO A 614 -1.43 -3.46 -7.04
CA PRO A 614 -0.56 -2.27 -7.00
C PRO A 614 -0.35 -1.75 -5.57
N GLY A 615 -1.31 -2.00 -4.68
CA GLY A 615 -1.32 -1.47 -3.32
C GLY A 615 -1.78 -0.02 -3.29
N TYR A 616 -1.82 0.55 -2.09
CA TYR A 616 -2.15 1.96 -1.87
C TYR A 616 -1.19 2.85 -2.67
N PHE A 617 -1.69 3.64 -3.61
CA PHE A 617 -0.88 4.51 -4.49
C PHE A 617 0.36 3.85 -5.11
N ASN A 618 0.23 2.60 -5.57
CA ASN A 618 1.32 1.78 -6.15
C ASN A 618 2.45 1.40 -5.17
N ARG A 619 2.27 1.58 -3.86
CA ARG A 619 3.29 1.25 -2.83
C ARG A 619 3.75 -0.21 -2.87
N LEU A 620 2.99 -1.19 -3.39
CA LEU A 620 3.48 -2.57 -3.54
C LEU A 620 4.39 -2.79 -4.76
N LYS A 621 4.65 -1.75 -5.54
CA LYS A 621 5.42 -1.79 -6.80
C LYS A 621 6.68 -0.93 -6.78
N VAL A 622 6.91 -0.19 -5.70
CA VAL A 622 8.01 0.78 -5.61
C VAL A 622 8.81 0.62 -4.32
N HIS A 623 10.07 1.06 -4.34
CA HIS A 623 10.91 1.18 -3.15
C HIS A 623 10.34 2.25 -2.23
N GLN A 624 10.38 1.99 -0.93
CA GLN A 624 9.97 2.99 0.06
C GLN A 624 10.59 2.70 1.41
N ASN A 625 10.53 3.71 2.27
CA ASN A 625 10.80 3.51 3.68
C ASN A 625 9.59 2.94 4.40
N PHE A 626 9.86 2.09 5.39
CA PHE A 626 8.94 1.67 6.43
C PHE A 626 9.65 1.75 7.77
N SER A 627 8.89 1.82 8.86
CA SER A 627 9.46 1.86 10.20
C SER A 627 10.15 0.54 10.53
N ALA A 628 9.56 -0.58 10.09
CA ALA A 628 10.19 -1.88 10.21
C ALA A 628 9.97 -2.78 8.98
N VAL A 629 10.82 -3.81 8.88
CA VAL A 629 10.68 -4.94 7.97
C VAL A 629 10.91 -6.24 8.74
N THR A 630 10.39 -7.36 8.23
CA THR A 630 10.36 -8.59 9.03
C THR A 630 11.68 -9.36 9.00
N GLY A 631 12.03 -9.96 10.14
CA GLY A 631 13.19 -10.87 10.29
C GLY A 631 13.08 -12.17 9.50
N ALA A 632 11.93 -12.46 8.85
CA ALA A 632 11.82 -13.64 7.98
C ALA A 632 12.75 -13.56 6.75
N CYS A 633 12.97 -12.35 6.23
CA CYS A 633 14.01 -12.05 5.23
C CYS A 633 14.38 -10.56 5.30
N LEU A 634 15.43 -10.27 6.06
CA LEU A 634 15.99 -8.94 6.28
C LEU A 634 17.49 -8.99 6.09
N ILE A 635 18.08 -8.02 5.39
CA ILE A 635 19.54 -7.85 5.39
C ILE A 635 19.97 -6.51 5.96
N VAL A 636 21.18 -6.48 6.54
CA VAL A 636 21.75 -5.32 7.23
C VAL A 636 23.28 -5.39 7.19
N ARG A 637 23.96 -4.24 7.17
CA ARG A 637 25.42 -4.22 7.32
C ARG A 637 25.79 -4.73 8.72
N LYS A 638 26.77 -5.63 8.81
CA LYS A 638 27.18 -6.25 10.09
C LYS A 638 27.57 -5.18 11.12
N GLU A 639 28.29 -4.16 10.69
CA GLU A 639 28.68 -3.01 11.54
C GLU A 639 27.46 -2.33 12.21
N LEU A 640 26.31 -2.26 11.52
CA LEU A 640 25.11 -1.62 12.04
C LEU A 640 24.36 -2.54 13.00
N PHE A 641 24.29 -3.83 12.66
CA PHE A 641 23.75 -4.84 13.55
C PHE A 641 24.49 -4.82 14.89
N GLU A 642 25.82 -4.78 14.86
CA GLU A 642 26.67 -4.69 16.05
C GLU A 642 26.53 -3.34 16.76
N LYS A 643 26.48 -2.23 16.01
CA LYS A 643 26.34 -0.87 16.56
C LYS A 643 25.10 -0.70 17.45
N VAL A 644 23.98 -1.32 17.08
CA VAL A 644 22.74 -1.25 17.88
C VAL A 644 22.63 -2.38 18.91
N GLY A 645 23.61 -3.29 18.99
CA GLY A 645 23.64 -4.39 19.95
C GLY A 645 22.91 -5.67 19.52
N GLY A 646 22.63 -5.84 18.22
CA GLY A 646 21.92 -7.00 17.67
C GLY A 646 20.44 -7.04 18.02
N LEU A 647 19.80 -8.21 17.95
CA LEU A 647 18.42 -8.39 18.39
C LEU A 647 18.33 -8.41 19.92
N ASP A 648 17.27 -7.85 20.52
CA ASP A 648 17.09 -7.88 21.97
C ASP A 648 16.70 -9.30 22.45
N GLU A 649 17.70 -10.05 22.89
CA GLU A 649 17.53 -11.40 23.42
C GLU A 649 17.04 -11.44 24.87
N THR A 650 16.95 -10.30 25.56
CA THR A 650 16.51 -10.19 26.96
C THR A 650 15.00 -10.00 27.05
N HIS A 651 14.46 -9.05 26.29
CA HIS A 651 13.05 -8.67 26.36
C HIS A 651 12.21 -9.23 25.21
N LEU A 652 12.81 -9.51 24.06
CA LEU A 652 12.11 -9.88 22.82
C LEU A 652 12.61 -11.22 22.27
N ALA A 653 12.34 -12.30 22.99
CA ALA A 653 12.88 -13.62 22.67
C ALA A 653 12.29 -14.25 21.39
N VAL A 654 11.03 -13.93 21.02
CA VAL A 654 10.33 -14.63 19.92
C VAL A 654 9.62 -13.69 18.96
N ALA A 655 8.81 -12.74 19.45
CA ALA A 655 8.07 -11.81 18.60
C ALA A 655 8.65 -10.40 18.72
N LEU A 656 8.33 -9.54 17.73
CA LEU A 656 8.58 -8.10 17.73
C LEU A 656 10.07 -7.68 17.78
N ASN A 657 11.00 -8.62 17.87
CA ASN A 657 12.44 -8.38 17.85
C ASN A 657 12.92 -7.70 16.56
N ASP A 658 12.30 -8.02 15.42
CA ASP A 658 12.57 -7.41 14.13
C ASP A 658 12.07 -5.95 14.09
N VAL A 659 10.89 -5.69 14.66
CA VAL A 659 10.34 -4.34 14.81
C VAL A 659 11.26 -3.48 15.68
N ASP A 660 11.58 -3.92 16.90
CA ASP A 660 12.49 -3.22 17.81
C ASP A 660 13.86 -2.94 17.18
N PHE A 661 14.45 -3.95 16.52
CA PHE A 661 15.73 -3.81 15.84
C PHE A 661 15.70 -2.72 14.76
N CYS A 662 14.63 -2.70 13.95
CA CYS A 662 14.43 -1.67 12.93
C CYS A 662 14.27 -0.28 13.55
N LEU A 663 13.54 -0.15 14.67
CA LEU A 663 13.35 1.12 15.36
C LEU A 663 14.65 1.62 16.00
N ARG A 664 15.49 0.75 16.56
CA ARG A 664 16.83 1.12 17.06
C ARG A 664 17.76 1.59 15.95
N LEU A 665 17.68 1.01 14.74
CA LEU A 665 18.42 1.53 13.58
C LEU A 665 17.95 2.95 13.21
N GLN A 666 16.65 3.23 13.28
CA GLN A 666 16.11 4.57 13.07
C GLN A 666 16.54 5.58 14.14
N GLU A 667 16.47 5.18 15.41
CA GLU A 667 16.97 6.00 16.53
C GLU A 667 18.47 6.32 16.36
N ALA A 668 19.24 5.40 15.76
CA ALA A 668 20.65 5.60 15.41
C ALA A 668 20.89 6.42 14.12
N GLY A 669 19.83 6.94 13.48
CA GLY A 669 19.88 7.82 12.31
C GLY A 669 19.89 7.11 10.95
N TYR A 670 19.50 5.83 10.88
CA TYR A 670 19.44 5.06 9.63
C TYR A 670 18.00 4.79 9.19
N ALA A 671 17.75 4.80 7.89
CA ALA A 671 16.45 4.52 7.33
C ALA A 671 16.30 3.05 6.91
N ASN A 672 15.17 2.43 7.22
CA ASN A 672 14.86 1.08 6.77
C ASN A 672 14.15 1.13 5.40
N ILE A 673 14.44 0.16 4.54
CA ILE A 673 13.90 0.08 3.18
C ILE A 673 13.16 -1.22 3.00
N TRP A 674 12.03 -1.16 2.30
CA TRP A 674 11.38 -2.33 1.74
C TRP A 674 11.49 -2.29 0.22
N THR A 675 11.87 -3.42 -0.40
CA THR A 675 11.95 -3.55 -1.85
C THR A 675 10.92 -4.56 -2.39
N PRO A 676 10.10 -4.18 -3.39
CA PRO A 676 9.19 -5.11 -4.05
C PRO A 676 9.90 -6.05 -5.04
N TYR A 677 11.21 -5.88 -5.24
CA TYR A 677 12.00 -6.56 -6.27
C TYR A 677 12.85 -7.72 -5.73
N ALA A 678 12.77 -7.98 -4.42
CA ALA A 678 13.22 -9.21 -3.79
C ALA A 678 11.98 -10.00 -3.35
N GLU A 679 11.61 -11.01 -4.12
CA GLU A 679 10.38 -11.78 -3.98
C GLU A 679 10.69 -13.19 -3.46
N LEU A 680 10.09 -13.57 -2.33
CA LEU A 680 10.21 -14.89 -1.73
C LEU A 680 8.86 -15.37 -1.20
N TYR A 681 8.63 -16.69 -1.18
CA TYR A 681 7.60 -17.25 -0.32
C TYR A 681 8.11 -17.34 1.10
N HIS A 682 7.20 -17.21 2.07
CA HIS A 682 7.44 -17.57 3.47
C HIS A 682 6.24 -18.40 3.91
N LEU A 683 6.48 -19.70 4.11
CA LEU A 683 5.41 -20.71 4.25
C LEU A 683 4.75 -20.72 5.64
N GLU A 684 5.17 -19.80 6.52
CA GLU A 684 4.67 -19.38 7.83
C GLU A 684 4.03 -20.44 8.75
N SER A 685 4.48 -20.45 10.00
CA SER A 685 3.86 -21.19 11.12
C SER A 685 3.85 -22.71 10.99
N VAL A 686 4.56 -23.27 10.00
CA VAL A 686 4.78 -24.73 9.92
C VAL A 686 5.74 -25.18 11.03
N SER A 687 6.78 -24.40 11.34
CA SER A 687 7.77 -24.74 12.39
C SER A 687 7.41 -24.17 13.78
N ARG A 688 6.88 -22.93 13.86
CA ARG A 688 6.58 -22.24 15.12
C ARG A 688 5.25 -22.69 15.77
N GLY A 689 4.28 -23.12 14.98
CA GLY A 689 2.90 -23.35 15.38
C GLY A 689 2.18 -22.05 15.82
N SER A 690 0.86 -22.13 16.05
CA SER A 690 0.05 -20.98 16.45
C SER A 690 0.28 -20.53 17.91
N GLU A 691 -0.01 -19.26 18.19
CA GLU A 691 -0.01 -18.61 19.52
C GLU A 691 -1.20 -19.06 20.40
N ASN A 692 -1.45 -20.36 20.44
CA ASN A 692 -2.71 -20.91 20.98
C ASN A 692 -2.60 -21.44 22.41
N ASN A 693 -1.40 -21.52 22.99
CA ASN A 693 -1.22 -21.99 24.38
C ASN A 693 -1.03 -20.82 25.37
N PRO A 694 -1.39 -20.99 26.67
CA PRO A 694 -1.33 -19.91 27.65
C PRO A 694 0.07 -19.32 27.87
N GLN A 695 1.12 -20.15 27.77
CA GLN A 695 2.49 -19.72 28.00
C GLN A 695 3.00 -18.81 26.87
N LYS A 696 2.71 -19.17 25.62
CA LYS A 696 3.07 -18.39 24.43
C LYS A 696 2.32 -17.06 24.40
N LYS A 697 1.01 -17.06 24.71
CA LYS A 697 0.22 -15.84 24.89
C LYS A 697 0.78 -14.93 25.98
N LYS A 698 1.12 -15.49 27.14
CA LYS A 698 1.72 -14.71 28.24
C LYS A 698 3.06 -14.09 27.84
N ARG A 699 3.93 -14.85 27.16
CA ARG A 699 5.20 -14.32 26.63
C ARG A 699 4.97 -13.20 25.63
N PHE A 700 4.07 -13.41 24.66
CA PHE A 700 3.74 -12.38 23.67
C PHE A 700 3.20 -11.10 24.31
N GLU A 701 2.37 -11.22 25.35
CA GLU A 701 1.87 -10.05 26.08
C GLU A 701 3.01 -9.28 26.77
N GLN A 702 3.99 -9.98 27.36
CA GLN A 702 5.18 -9.34 27.95
C GLN A 702 6.05 -8.63 26.90
N GLU A 703 6.26 -9.27 25.74
CA GLU A 703 6.99 -8.66 24.61
C GLU A 703 6.24 -7.43 24.07
N ARG A 704 4.90 -7.49 24.04
CA ARG A 704 4.02 -6.39 23.67
C ARG A 704 4.08 -5.23 24.66
N GLU A 705 3.99 -5.51 25.96
CA GLU A 705 4.10 -4.49 27.03
C GLU A 705 5.44 -3.76 26.96
N PHE A 706 6.55 -4.49 26.77
CA PHE A 706 7.87 -3.90 26.57
C PHE A 706 7.90 -2.95 25.37
N MET A 707 7.35 -3.35 24.22
CA MET A 707 7.31 -2.50 23.03
C MET A 707 6.50 -1.22 23.25
N LEU A 708 5.37 -1.30 23.95
CA LEU A 708 4.53 -0.15 24.27
C LEU A 708 5.19 0.79 25.30
N GLU A 709 6.00 0.25 26.21
CA GLU A 709 6.77 1.05 27.16
C GLU A 709 7.98 1.74 26.48
N ARG A 710 8.65 1.04 25.56
CA ARG A 710 9.89 1.52 24.93
C ARG A 710 9.67 2.47 23.76
N TRP A 711 8.58 2.31 23.00
CA TRP A 711 8.38 2.97 21.71
C TRP A 711 7.03 3.67 21.60
N ASP A 712 7.03 4.83 20.95
CA ASP A 712 5.82 5.51 20.51
C ASP A 712 5.28 4.87 19.22
N LEU A 713 4.48 3.82 19.37
CA LEU A 713 3.93 3.06 18.26
C LEU A 713 2.72 3.73 17.60
N GLU A 714 2.21 4.84 18.17
CA GLU A 714 1.10 5.59 17.59
C GLU A 714 1.55 6.54 16.48
N ASN A 715 2.84 6.87 16.41
CA ASN A 715 3.39 7.82 15.45
C ASN A 715 4.37 7.13 14.50
N ASP A 716 3.83 6.50 13.45
CA ASP A 716 4.62 5.93 12.35
C ASP A 716 4.83 6.99 11.24
N PRO A 717 6.07 7.43 10.97
CA PRO A 717 6.33 8.44 9.93
C PRO A 717 5.94 7.96 8.52
N TYR A 718 5.88 6.66 8.26
CA TYR A 718 5.60 6.12 6.93
C TYR A 718 4.13 5.69 6.74
N TYR A 719 3.27 6.03 7.71
CA TYR A 719 1.84 5.74 7.69
C TYR A 719 1.02 6.92 8.21
N SER A 720 0.14 7.46 7.36
CA SER A 720 -0.65 8.64 7.71
C SER A 720 -1.59 8.38 8.89
N PRO A 721 -1.73 9.32 9.85
CA PRO A 721 -2.69 9.20 10.96
C PRO A 721 -4.16 9.21 10.50
N ASN A 722 -4.41 9.55 9.24
CA ASN A 722 -5.73 9.55 8.60
C ASN A 722 -6.14 8.19 8.05
N LEU A 723 -5.27 7.18 8.15
CA LEU A 723 -5.53 5.81 7.74
C LEU A 723 -5.94 4.93 8.93
N THR A 724 -6.71 3.88 8.66
CA THR A 724 -7.17 2.92 9.65
C THR A 724 -6.02 2.24 10.40
N ARG A 725 -6.22 1.92 11.68
CA ARG A 725 -5.29 1.12 12.48
C ARG A 725 -5.81 -0.28 12.82
N THR A 726 -6.98 -0.65 12.32
CA THR A 726 -7.65 -1.93 12.61
C THR A 726 -7.55 -2.94 11.47
N SER A 727 -6.99 -2.52 10.33
CA SER A 727 -6.79 -3.36 9.13
C SER A 727 -5.53 -2.94 8.38
N GLU A 728 -4.97 -3.87 7.61
CA GLU A 728 -3.74 -3.68 6.83
C GLU A 728 -3.98 -3.15 5.40
N ASP A 729 -5.16 -2.57 5.12
CA ASP A 729 -5.64 -2.26 3.77
C ASP A 729 -5.50 -0.79 3.35
N PHE A 730 -5.04 0.09 4.25
CA PHE A 730 -4.92 1.54 4.03
C PHE A 730 -6.28 2.21 3.74
N ALA A 731 -7.38 1.69 4.30
CA ALA A 731 -8.65 2.40 4.26
C ALA A 731 -8.58 3.72 5.06
N PRO A 732 -9.37 4.74 4.71
CA PRO A 732 -9.53 5.93 5.55
C PRO A 732 -9.93 5.54 6.97
N ARG A 733 -9.40 6.27 7.95
CA ARG A 733 -9.76 6.08 9.35
C ARG A 733 -11.23 6.37 9.55
N VAL A 734 -11.96 5.45 10.17
CA VAL A 734 -13.33 5.70 10.62
C VAL A 734 -13.34 5.81 12.14
N PRO A 735 -14.21 6.62 12.75
CA PRO A 735 -14.36 6.63 14.20
C PRO A 735 -14.68 5.21 14.70
N GLU A 736 -14.04 4.81 15.80
CA GLU A 736 -14.40 3.58 16.48
C GLU A 736 -15.84 3.74 17.01
N MET A 737 -16.77 2.91 16.52
CA MET A 737 -18.10 2.82 17.13
C MET A 737 -17.91 2.29 18.55
N ARG A 738 -18.02 3.20 19.53
CA ARG A 738 -17.97 2.87 20.96
C ARG A 738 -19.11 1.96 21.38
#